data_AF-A0A7K6LIH2-F1
#
_entry.id   AF-A0A7K6LIH2-F1
#
_cell.length_a   1.000
_cell.length_b   1.000
_cell.length_c   1.000
_cell.angle_alpha   90.00
_cell.angle_beta   90.00
_cell.angle_gamma   90.00
#
_symmetry.space_group_name_H-M   'P 1'
#
loop_
_entity.id
_entity.type
_entity.pdbx_description
1 polymer ?
#
loop_
_entity_poly.entity_id
_entity_poly.type
_entity_poly.pdbx_seq_one_letter_code
_entity_poly.pdbx_strand_id
1 'polypeptide(L)'
;MSGRQGNKLPSNLPQLQNLIKRDPTSYTEEFLQQYHHYQSHVEIFTFQPDKPSKELAELLMFLAQVAHCYPEHMASFPQQLKELLSYHHTVLDPDLRMTFCKALILLRNKNLINPTSLLELFFQLLRCHDKLLRKTLYTHIVTDIKNVNAKHKNNKVNTALQNFMYTMLRDSNPTAAKISLDAMIELYRRNIWNDAKTVNVITTACFSKVTKVLVASLKFFLGKDEDEKQDSESESEDDGPTARDLMMRYATNKKTTKRKKKLEKAMKVLKKQKKKSKPEVFNFSAIHLIHDPQDFAEKLLKQLENCKERFEVKMMLMDLISRLVGIHELFLFNFYPFVQRFLQPHQREVTKILLFAAQASHQLVPPEIIQSVLMTIANNFVTDKNSGEVMTVGINAIKEITARCPLAMTEDLLQDLVQYKTHKNKNVMMSARTLIHLFRSLNPEMLQKKFRGKPTEASVEARIHEYGELDAKDYIPGAEVLEVEDQKEKGGTQEEADGWESASLSEEEDNEDGEWIDVHHSSDEEQQQVAEKVKTMPMEERKAKAAAVSTSRLLTQEDFKKIRLAQLSKELNSAPGKAAKRKYIEIDDEDEEEGRGELLSLRDIEHLHKKPKSDKETRLATAKAGKTDRKEFVKKKTRINPFASSSNKEKQKNKNFMMMRYSHSVRTKNKRSFREKQLALRDALLKKRKQLL
;
A
#
# COMPACT_ATOMS: atom_id res chain seq x y z
N MET A 1 -38.18 60.26 44.50
CA MET A 1 -36.73 60.25 44.76
C MET A 1 -36.31 58.86 45.25
N SER A 2 -35.93 57.97 44.33
CA SER A 2 -35.16 56.77 44.64
C SER A 2 -34.22 56.57 43.45
N GLY A 3 -32.92 56.60 43.71
CA GLY A 3 -31.89 56.81 42.71
C GLY A 3 -31.93 55.72 41.64
N ARG A 4 -32.13 56.14 40.39
CA ARG A 4 -31.69 55.40 39.21
C ARG A 4 -30.20 55.11 39.42
N GLN A 5 -29.85 53.88 39.81
CA GLN A 5 -28.51 53.36 39.56
C GLN A 5 -28.26 53.59 38.07
N GLY A 6 -27.33 54.48 37.73
CA GLY A 6 -27.10 54.90 36.35
C GLY A 6 -26.97 53.67 35.44
N ASN A 7 -27.71 53.67 34.33
CA ASN A 7 -27.68 52.61 33.33
C ASN A 7 -26.23 52.43 32.83
N LYS A 8 -25.46 51.56 33.49
CA LYS A 8 -24.16 51.07 33.00
C LYS A 8 -24.33 50.01 31.89
N LEU A 9 -25.56 49.78 31.46
CA LEU A 9 -25.93 48.83 30.41
C LEU A 9 -25.26 49.15 29.05
N PRO A 10 -25.21 50.41 28.57
CA PRO A 10 -24.52 50.75 27.32
C PRO A 10 -23.00 50.60 27.41
N SER A 11 -22.41 50.70 28.61
CA SER A 11 -20.97 50.51 28.83
C SER A 11 -20.56 49.04 29.02
N ASN A 12 -21.51 48.14 29.29
CA ASN A 12 -21.24 46.72 29.54
C ASN A 12 -21.76 45.86 28.37
N LEU A 13 -20.98 45.83 27.29
CA LEU A 13 -21.33 45.11 26.05
C LEU A 13 -21.67 43.63 26.25
N PRO A 14 -20.96 42.84 27.10
CA PRO A 14 -21.32 41.44 27.37
C PRO A 14 -22.71 41.27 28.01
N GLN A 15 -23.08 42.15 28.94
CA GLN A 15 -24.39 42.10 29.59
C GLN A 15 -25.49 42.48 28.60
N LEU A 16 -25.28 43.55 27.82
CA LEU A 16 -26.19 43.98 26.77
C LEU A 16 -26.39 42.89 25.71
N GLN A 17 -25.33 42.20 25.32
CA GLN A 17 -25.38 41.09 24.37
C GLN A 17 -26.29 39.95 24.85
N ASN A 18 -26.22 39.57 26.12
CA ASN A 18 -27.06 38.51 26.68
C ASN A 18 -28.54 38.94 26.70
N LEU A 19 -28.80 40.19 27.06
CA LEU A 19 -30.15 40.76 27.07
C LEU A 19 -30.77 40.82 25.66
N ILE A 20 -30.01 41.34 24.67
CA ILE A 20 -30.47 41.37 23.27
C ILE A 20 -30.76 39.98 22.73
N LYS A 21 -29.95 38.97 23.07
CA LYS A 21 -30.17 37.59 22.64
C LYS A 21 -31.45 36.97 23.23
N ARG A 22 -31.93 37.46 24.37
CA ARG A 22 -33.16 36.99 25.03
C ARG A 22 -34.39 37.69 24.49
N ASP A 23 -34.32 38.99 24.30
CA ASP A 23 -35.42 39.81 23.78
C ASP A 23 -34.88 40.92 22.85
N PRO A 24 -34.74 40.65 21.54
CA PRO A 24 -34.26 41.63 20.58
C PRO A 24 -35.16 42.86 20.43
N THR A 25 -36.48 42.73 20.60
CA THR A 25 -37.40 43.84 20.32
C THR A 25 -37.26 44.99 21.31
N SER A 26 -37.02 44.67 22.58
CA SER A 26 -36.96 45.65 23.66
C SER A 26 -35.64 46.45 23.70
N TYR A 27 -34.57 45.94 23.09
CA TYR A 27 -33.22 46.55 23.14
C TYR A 27 -32.74 47.11 21.79
N THR A 28 -33.69 47.55 20.96
CA THR A 28 -33.40 48.13 19.64
C THR A 28 -32.69 49.48 19.74
N GLU A 29 -33.12 50.35 20.66
CA GLU A 29 -32.53 51.69 20.86
C GLU A 29 -31.09 51.59 21.37
N GLU A 30 -30.82 50.73 22.35
CA GLU A 30 -29.47 50.50 22.87
C GLU A 30 -28.56 49.88 21.81
N PHE A 31 -29.09 49.01 20.94
CA PHE A 31 -28.35 48.48 19.81
C PHE A 31 -27.99 49.58 18.80
N LEU A 32 -28.95 50.44 18.41
CA LEU A 32 -28.70 51.55 17.49
C LEU A 32 -27.67 52.53 18.05
N GLN A 33 -27.71 52.80 19.36
CA GLN A 33 -26.70 53.62 20.03
C GLN A 33 -25.28 53.04 19.84
N GLN A 34 -25.09 51.74 20.03
CA GLN A 34 -23.79 51.08 19.81
C GLN A 34 -23.42 50.99 18.33
N TYR A 35 -24.40 50.84 17.44
CA TYR A 35 -24.16 50.82 16.00
C TYR A 35 -23.68 52.18 15.48
N HIS A 36 -24.28 53.29 15.93
CA HIS A 36 -23.79 54.64 15.62
C HIS A 36 -22.39 54.89 16.20
N HIS A 37 -22.16 54.43 17.43
CA HIS A 37 -20.84 54.50 18.06
C HIS A 37 -19.77 53.76 17.24
N TYR A 38 -20.11 52.60 16.70
CA TYR A 38 -19.28 51.86 15.75
C TYR A 38 -19.03 52.63 14.45
N GLN A 39 -20.08 53.22 13.84
CA GLN A 39 -19.94 54.00 12.61
C GLN A 39 -18.95 55.17 12.77
N SER A 40 -19.07 55.94 13.85
CA SER A 40 -18.13 57.03 14.15
C SER A 40 -16.70 56.53 14.33
N HIS A 41 -16.51 55.37 14.99
CA HIS A 41 -15.19 54.76 15.16
C HIS A 41 -14.60 54.25 13.85
N VAL A 42 -15.43 53.71 12.94
CA VAL A 42 -15.00 53.30 11.60
C VAL A 42 -14.56 54.51 10.78
N GLU A 43 -15.32 55.60 10.81
CA GLU A 43 -14.93 56.84 10.12
C GLU A 43 -13.58 57.35 10.63
N ILE A 44 -13.40 57.46 11.95
CA ILE A 44 -12.10 57.83 12.55
C ILE A 44 -11.00 56.88 12.10
N PHE A 45 -11.29 55.57 12.07
CA PHE A 45 -10.35 54.54 11.64
C PHE A 45 -9.96 54.68 10.16
N THR A 46 -10.89 55.05 9.27
CA THR A 46 -10.56 55.29 7.85
C THR A 46 -9.55 56.42 7.66
N PHE A 47 -9.55 57.43 8.54
CA PHE A 47 -8.55 58.51 8.51
C PHE A 47 -7.20 58.09 9.14
N GLN A 48 -7.20 57.22 10.15
CA GLN A 48 -6.00 56.77 10.88
C GLN A 48 -5.98 55.25 11.11
N PRO A 49 -5.70 54.44 10.06
CA PRO A 49 -5.80 52.97 10.15
C PRO A 49 -4.66 52.29 10.91
N ASP A 50 -3.58 53.03 11.23
CA ASP A 50 -2.38 52.53 11.91
C ASP A 50 -2.55 52.47 13.45
N LYS A 51 -3.51 53.21 14.01
CA LYS A 51 -3.70 53.27 15.46
C LYS A 51 -4.52 52.07 15.96
N PRO A 52 -4.04 51.32 16.98
CA PRO A 52 -4.84 50.27 17.58
C PRO A 52 -6.01 50.88 18.37
N SER A 53 -7.23 50.44 18.09
CA SER A 53 -8.43 50.82 18.84
C SER A 53 -9.05 49.60 19.52
N LYS A 54 -8.98 49.58 20.86
CA LYS A 54 -9.61 48.53 21.68
C LYS A 54 -11.13 48.63 21.66
N GLU A 55 -11.65 49.84 21.70
CA GLU A 55 -13.10 50.11 21.69
C GLU A 55 -13.73 49.64 20.37
N LEU A 56 -13.07 49.90 19.23
CA LEU A 56 -13.52 49.38 17.93
C LEU A 56 -13.51 47.84 17.92
N ALA A 57 -12.50 47.19 18.49
CA ALA A 57 -12.42 45.73 18.57
C ALA A 57 -13.57 45.12 19.41
N GLU A 58 -13.92 45.74 20.53
CA GLU A 58 -15.04 45.31 21.38
C GLU A 58 -16.39 45.50 20.69
N LEU A 59 -16.61 46.67 20.07
CA LEU A 59 -17.82 46.98 19.30
C LEU A 59 -18.00 46.02 18.12
N LEU A 60 -16.93 45.74 17.36
CA LEU A 60 -16.93 44.79 16.26
C LEU A 60 -17.41 43.40 16.70
N MET A 61 -16.87 42.90 17.81
CA MET A 61 -17.21 41.58 18.33
C MET A 61 -18.66 41.53 18.85
N PHE A 62 -19.08 42.57 19.57
CA PHE A 62 -20.46 42.73 20.02
C PHE A 62 -21.44 42.71 18.85
N LEU A 63 -21.21 43.54 17.83
CA LEU A 63 -22.05 43.63 16.64
C LEU A 63 -22.11 42.31 15.87
N ALA A 64 -20.98 41.61 15.66
CA ALA A 64 -20.97 40.31 15.01
C ALA A 64 -21.80 39.26 15.79
N GLN A 65 -21.75 39.30 17.13
CA GLN A 65 -22.50 38.40 17.99
C GLN A 65 -23.99 38.68 18.02
N VAL A 66 -24.42 39.92 17.79
CA VAL A 66 -25.82 40.34 17.77
C VAL A 66 -26.41 40.32 16.35
N ALA A 67 -25.61 40.39 15.29
CA ALA A 67 -26.05 40.60 13.90
C ALA A 67 -27.28 39.79 13.42
N HIS A 68 -27.43 38.53 13.82
CA HIS A 68 -28.59 37.69 13.49
C HIS A 68 -29.94 38.16 14.08
N CYS A 69 -29.92 38.96 15.14
CA CYS A 69 -31.11 39.49 15.80
C CYS A 69 -31.71 40.67 15.02
N TYR A 70 -30.88 41.41 14.27
CA TYR A 70 -31.27 42.62 13.54
C TYR A 70 -30.79 42.56 12.08
N PRO A 71 -31.38 41.70 11.23
CA PRO A 71 -30.91 41.50 9.86
C PRO A 71 -31.03 42.75 8.98
N GLU A 72 -32.04 43.60 9.20
CA GLU A 72 -32.28 44.81 8.40
C GLU A 72 -31.19 45.86 8.59
N HIS A 73 -30.86 46.18 9.85
CA HIS A 73 -29.82 47.17 10.17
C HIS A 73 -28.39 46.67 9.88
N MET A 74 -28.17 45.36 9.87
CA MET A 74 -26.85 44.75 9.75
C MET A 74 -26.50 44.26 8.34
N ALA A 75 -27.33 44.56 7.32
CA ALA A 75 -27.09 44.12 5.96
C ALA A 75 -25.78 44.67 5.35
N SER A 76 -25.43 45.92 5.65
CA SER A 76 -24.21 46.59 5.15
C SER A 76 -22.94 46.21 5.92
N PHE A 77 -23.09 45.76 7.17
CA PHE A 77 -21.97 45.53 8.09
C PHE A 77 -20.94 44.51 7.57
N PRO A 78 -21.34 43.30 7.09
CA PRO A 78 -20.37 42.35 6.53
C PRO A 78 -19.57 42.89 5.34
N GLN A 79 -20.19 43.72 4.51
CA GLN A 79 -19.55 44.31 3.33
C GLN A 79 -18.52 45.37 3.74
N GLN A 80 -18.88 46.24 4.70
CA GLN A 80 -17.95 47.23 5.28
C GLN A 80 -16.71 46.56 5.88
N LEU A 81 -16.87 45.47 6.65
CA LEU A 81 -15.73 44.74 7.22
C LEU A 81 -14.80 44.16 6.15
N LYS A 82 -15.38 43.66 5.05
CA LYS A 82 -14.59 43.12 3.94
C LYS A 82 -13.80 44.22 3.24
N GLU A 83 -14.42 45.35 2.95
CA GLU A 83 -13.79 46.49 2.28
C GLU A 83 -12.64 47.03 3.12
N LEU A 84 -12.88 47.30 4.41
CA LEU A 84 -11.86 47.79 5.35
C LEU A 84 -10.65 46.85 5.42
N LEU A 85 -10.88 45.53 5.50
CA LEU A 85 -9.80 44.54 5.46
C LEU A 85 -9.10 44.54 4.11
N SER A 86 -9.83 44.59 2.99
CA SER A 86 -9.22 44.52 1.66
C SER A 86 -8.34 45.72 1.33
N TYR A 87 -8.69 46.93 1.79
CA TYR A 87 -7.91 48.14 1.52
C TYR A 87 -6.74 48.32 2.47
N HIS A 88 -6.89 47.96 3.75
CA HIS A 88 -5.91 48.31 4.79
C HIS A 88 -5.18 47.09 5.40
N HIS A 89 -5.29 45.89 4.84
CA HIS A 89 -4.76 44.68 5.46
C HIS A 89 -3.27 44.73 5.83
N THR A 90 -2.41 45.49 5.15
CA THR A 90 -0.99 45.62 5.50
C THR A 90 -0.73 46.58 6.65
N VAL A 91 -1.52 47.65 6.76
CA VAL A 91 -1.33 48.76 7.71
C VAL A 91 -2.01 48.47 9.05
N LEU A 92 -3.08 47.66 9.07
CA LEU A 92 -3.78 47.33 10.31
C LEU A 92 -2.87 46.74 11.40
N ASP A 93 -3.14 47.13 12.64
CA ASP A 93 -2.60 46.46 13.82
C ASP A 93 -2.94 44.95 13.81
N PRO A 94 -2.00 44.05 14.15
CA PRO A 94 -2.22 42.60 14.13
C PRO A 94 -3.41 42.12 14.99
N ASP A 95 -3.62 42.68 16.18
CA ASP A 95 -4.69 42.24 17.09
C ASP A 95 -6.05 42.69 16.58
N LEU A 96 -6.12 43.93 16.05
CA LEU A 96 -7.33 44.44 15.42
C LEU A 96 -7.66 43.62 14.16
N ARG A 97 -6.68 43.34 13.29
CA ARG A 97 -6.84 42.49 12.09
C ARG A 97 -7.38 41.10 12.43
N MET A 98 -6.85 40.48 13.49
CA MET A 98 -7.36 39.20 14.00
C MET A 98 -8.81 39.30 14.46
N THR A 99 -9.18 40.41 15.12
CA THR A 99 -10.55 40.64 15.60
C THR A 99 -11.54 40.79 14.45
N PHE A 100 -11.18 41.55 13.41
CA PHE A 100 -11.97 41.64 12.17
C PHE A 100 -12.17 40.25 11.52
N CYS A 101 -11.11 39.44 11.45
CA CYS A 101 -11.21 38.09 10.90
C CYS A 101 -12.13 37.19 11.75
N LYS A 102 -12.01 37.24 13.09
CA LYS A 102 -12.89 36.49 14.00
C LYS A 102 -14.35 36.93 13.88
N ALA A 103 -14.62 38.22 13.73
CA ALA A 103 -15.96 38.75 13.52
C ALA A 103 -16.57 38.21 12.21
N LEU A 104 -15.82 38.24 11.11
CA LEU A 104 -16.26 37.65 9.83
C LEU A 104 -16.49 36.14 9.90
N ILE A 105 -15.62 35.39 10.59
CA ILE A 105 -15.79 33.94 10.85
C ILE A 105 -17.09 33.69 11.61
N LEU A 106 -17.40 34.51 12.62
CA LEU A 106 -18.61 34.36 13.42
C LEU A 106 -19.88 34.66 12.60
N LEU A 107 -19.85 35.70 11.77
CA LEU A 107 -20.93 36.00 10.82
C LEU A 107 -21.14 34.87 9.80
N ARG A 108 -20.04 34.23 9.36
CA ARG A 108 -20.08 33.06 8.47
C ARG A 108 -20.71 31.85 9.12
N ASN A 109 -20.35 31.53 10.37
CA ASN A 109 -20.94 30.41 11.11
C ASN A 109 -22.45 30.56 11.30
N LYS A 110 -22.96 31.80 11.27
CA LYS A 110 -24.39 32.14 11.30
C LYS A 110 -25.05 32.22 9.91
N ASN A 111 -24.32 31.87 8.85
CA ASN A 111 -24.75 31.93 7.46
C ASN A 111 -25.18 33.32 6.94
N LEU A 112 -24.69 34.40 7.54
CA LEU A 112 -24.96 35.78 7.10
C LEU A 112 -24.06 36.23 5.92
N ILE A 113 -23.05 35.42 5.56
CA ILE A 113 -22.07 35.74 4.51
C ILE A 113 -21.92 34.54 3.56
N ASN A 114 -21.86 34.84 2.24
CA ASN A 114 -21.55 33.86 1.21
C ASN A 114 -20.10 33.34 1.35
N PRO A 115 -19.88 32.01 1.41
CA PRO A 115 -18.56 31.40 1.61
C PRO A 115 -17.53 31.84 0.57
N THR A 116 -17.91 31.91 -0.71
CA THR A 116 -16.97 32.16 -1.81
C THR A 116 -16.26 33.51 -1.61
N SER A 117 -17.04 34.58 -1.43
CA SER A 117 -16.51 35.93 -1.22
C SER A 117 -15.65 36.08 0.03
N LEU A 118 -15.94 35.32 1.09
CA LEU A 118 -15.18 35.39 2.34
C LEU A 118 -13.85 34.66 2.22
N LEU A 119 -13.88 33.47 1.63
CA LEU A 119 -12.68 32.65 1.45
C LEU A 119 -11.70 33.35 0.50
N GLU A 120 -12.17 33.98 -0.57
CA GLU A 120 -11.34 34.82 -1.47
C GLU A 120 -10.57 35.89 -0.69
N LEU A 121 -11.24 36.63 0.20
CA LEU A 121 -10.60 37.61 1.07
C LEU A 121 -9.58 36.94 2.02
N PHE A 122 -9.92 35.82 2.64
CA PHE A 122 -9.01 35.13 3.56
C PHE A 122 -7.74 34.63 2.87
N PHE A 123 -7.83 34.17 1.62
CA PHE A 123 -6.67 33.82 0.83
C PHE A 123 -5.81 35.04 0.47
N GLN A 124 -6.42 36.19 0.16
CA GLN A 124 -5.67 37.45 -0.03
C GLN A 124 -4.95 37.87 1.26
N LEU A 125 -5.58 37.70 2.42
CA LEU A 125 -4.99 38.00 3.72
C LEU A 125 -3.80 37.11 4.08
N LEU A 126 -3.61 35.95 3.43
CA LEU A 126 -2.41 35.12 3.60
C LEU A 126 -1.12 35.84 3.16
N ARG A 127 -1.22 36.94 2.41
CA ARG A 127 -0.09 37.81 2.05
C ARG A 127 0.50 38.54 3.26
N CYS A 128 -0.27 38.72 4.34
CA CYS A 128 0.18 39.47 5.52
C CYS A 128 1.30 38.75 6.27
N HIS A 129 2.20 39.52 6.89
CA HIS A 129 3.37 39.02 7.60
C HIS A 129 3.10 38.49 9.02
N ASP A 130 1.86 38.10 9.34
CA ASP A 130 1.48 37.56 10.65
C ASP A 130 1.39 36.03 10.62
N LYS A 131 2.16 35.36 11.47
CA LYS A 131 2.16 33.89 11.59
C LYS A 131 0.91 33.35 12.27
N LEU A 132 0.41 34.03 13.31
CA LEU A 132 -0.75 33.59 14.08
C LEU A 132 -2.01 33.72 13.22
N LEU A 133 -2.19 34.87 12.55
CA LEU A 133 -3.30 35.08 11.64
C LEU A 133 -3.34 34.02 10.54
N ARG A 134 -2.21 33.76 9.86
CA ARG A 134 -2.16 32.75 8.79
C ARG A 134 -2.53 31.36 9.29
N LYS A 135 -2.11 30.96 10.49
CA LYS A 135 -2.49 29.67 11.07
C LYS A 135 -3.99 29.60 11.36
N THR A 136 -4.57 30.66 11.91
CA THR A 136 -6.00 30.76 12.19
C THR A 136 -6.83 30.73 10.90
N LEU A 137 -6.46 31.53 9.90
CA LEU A 137 -7.12 31.58 8.59
C LEU A 137 -7.03 30.23 7.88
N TYR A 138 -5.84 29.61 7.86
CA TYR A 138 -5.65 28.27 7.29
C TYR A 138 -6.61 27.24 7.91
N THR A 139 -6.64 27.17 9.24
CA THR A 139 -7.49 26.22 9.98
C THR A 139 -8.97 26.47 9.68
N HIS A 140 -9.38 27.74 9.63
CA HIS A 140 -10.75 28.10 9.31
C HIS A 140 -11.11 27.76 7.86
N ILE A 141 -10.26 28.07 6.87
CA ILE A 141 -10.49 27.77 5.46
C ILE A 141 -10.76 26.28 5.27
N VAL A 142 -9.90 25.41 5.81
CA VAL A 142 -10.07 23.94 5.70
C VAL A 142 -11.35 23.49 6.40
N THR A 143 -11.67 24.05 7.55
CA THR A 143 -12.85 23.67 8.33
C THR A 143 -14.16 24.14 7.68
N ASP A 144 -14.22 25.37 7.15
CA ASP A 144 -15.40 25.90 6.48
C ASP A 144 -15.67 25.13 5.18
N ILE A 145 -14.64 24.84 4.37
CA ILE A 145 -14.79 24.01 3.17
C ILE A 145 -15.26 22.60 3.52
N LYS A 146 -14.76 22.01 4.61
CA LYS A 146 -15.26 20.71 5.12
C LYS A 146 -16.73 20.79 5.50
N ASN A 147 -17.13 21.84 6.22
CA ASN A 147 -18.53 22.01 6.68
C ASN A 147 -19.48 22.27 5.51
N VAL A 148 -19.06 23.05 4.51
CA VAL A 148 -19.84 23.29 3.27
C VAL A 148 -20.09 21.98 2.51
N ASN A 149 -19.12 21.05 2.53
CA ASN A 149 -19.21 19.75 1.86
C ASN A 149 -19.68 18.61 2.77
N ALA A 150 -20.12 18.88 4.01
CA ALA A 150 -20.44 17.84 4.99
C ALA A 150 -21.70 17.04 4.65
N LYS A 151 -22.69 17.65 4.01
CA LYS A 151 -23.94 16.98 3.59
C LYS A 151 -23.84 16.41 2.18
N HIS A 152 -23.41 17.24 1.23
CA HIS A 152 -23.19 16.89 -0.16
C HIS A 152 -22.06 17.75 -0.70
N LYS A 153 -21.38 17.29 -1.76
CA LYS A 153 -20.35 18.08 -2.43
C LYS A 153 -20.97 19.27 -3.14
N ASN A 154 -20.66 20.48 -2.70
CA ASN A 154 -21.15 21.70 -3.33
C ASN A 154 -20.21 22.10 -4.49
N ASN A 155 -20.46 21.52 -5.67
CA ASN A 155 -19.60 21.70 -6.84
C ASN A 155 -19.50 23.15 -7.30
N LYS A 156 -20.52 23.99 -7.09
CA LYS A 156 -20.49 25.41 -7.47
C LYS A 156 -19.44 26.17 -6.67
N VAL A 157 -19.45 26.01 -5.34
CA VAL A 157 -18.48 26.65 -4.45
C VAL A 157 -17.08 26.07 -4.68
N ASN A 158 -16.96 24.75 -4.80
CA ASN A 158 -15.67 24.10 -5.04
C ASN A 158 -15.03 24.55 -6.36
N THR A 159 -15.81 24.63 -7.45
CA THR A 159 -15.31 25.07 -8.77
C THR A 159 -14.82 26.52 -8.73
N ALA A 160 -15.58 27.41 -8.07
CA ALA A 160 -15.19 28.82 -7.90
C ALA A 160 -13.89 28.95 -7.08
N LEU A 161 -13.78 28.24 -5.96
CA LEU A 161 -12.58 28.24 -5.12
C LEU A 161 -11.37 27.63 -5.83
N GLN A 162 -11.55 26.53 -6.57
CA GLN A 162 -10.48 25.91 -7.38
C GLN A 162 -9.95 26.87 -8.47
N ASN A 163 -10.84 27.59 -9.15
CA ASN A 163 -10.45 28.62 -10.12
C ASN A 163 -9.66 29.74 -9.45
N PHE A 164 -10.09 30.16 -8.26
CA PHE A 164 -9.37 31.17 -7.48
C PHE A 164 -8.00 30.67 -7.00
N MET A 165 -7.88 29.40 -6.58
CA MET A 165 -6.60 28.79 -6.19
C MET A 165 -5.58 28.82 -7.33
N TYR A 166 -6.03 28.59 -8.57
CA TYR A 166 -5.16 28.64 -9.75
C TYR A 166 -4.50 30.02 -9.92
N THR A 167 -5.27 31.09 -9.70
CA THR A 167 -4.75 32.47 -9.71
C THR A 167 -3.79 32.70 -8.54
N MET A 168 -4.10 32.18 -7.34
CA MET A 168 -3.27 32.33 -6.14
C MET A 168 -1.92 31.60 -6.22
N LEU A 169 -1.86 30.44 -6.89
CA LEU A 169 -0.59 29.71 -7.07
C LEU A 169 0.37 30.43 -8.04
N ARG A 170 -0.16 31.29 -8.92
CA ARG A 170 0.61 32.14 -9.82
C ARG A 170 0.99 33.49 -9.19
N ASP A 171 0.55 33.73 -7.95
CA ASP A 171 0.83 34.98 -7.24
C ASP A 171 2.33 35.12 -6.94
N SER A 172 2.79 36.38 -6.87
CA SER A 172 4.20 36.72 -6.64
C SER A 172 4.65 36.43 -5.21
N ASN A 173 3.73 36.33 -4.24
CA ASN A 173 4.06 36.07 -2.85
C ASN A 173 4.28 34.56 -2.57
N PRO A 174 5.52 34.12 -2.28
CA PRO A 174 5.84 32.70 -2.11
C PRO A 174 5.17 32.08 -0.87
N THR A 175 4.89 32.87 0.17
CA THR A 175 4.28 32.36 1.40
C THR A 175 2.79 32.08 1.22
N ALA A 176 2.08 32.98 0.54
CA ALA A 176 0.67 32.81 0.22
C ALA A 176 0.45 31.62 -0.74
N ALA A 177 1.27 31.51 -1.79
CA ALA A 177 1.23 30.39 -2.72
C ALA A 177 1.46 29.04 -2.00
N LYS A 178 2.45 28.97 -1.10
CA LYS A 178 2.75 27.75 -0.34
C LYS A 178 1.61 27.34 0.58
N ILE A 179 1.04 28.27 1.34
CA ILE A 179 -0.07 27.97 2.28
C ILE A 179 -1.33 27.59 1.50
N SER A 180 -1.58 28.23 0.37
CA SER A 180 -2.70 27.88 -0.52
C SER A 180 -2.54 26.46 -1.07
N LEU A 181 -1.33 26.10 -1.51
CA LEU A 181 -1.01 24.74 -1.94
C LEU A 181 -1.20 23.72 -0.81
N ASP A 182 -0.73 24.01 0.42
CA ASP A 182 -0.93 23.12 1.56
C ASP A 182 -2.43 22.90 1.85
N ALA A 183 -3.24 23.95 1.74
CA ALA A 183 -4.68 23.85 1.95
C ALA A 183 -5.34 22.94 0.90
N MET A 184 -4.92 23.05 -0.37
CA MET A 184 -5.37 22.13 -1.44
C MET A 184 -4.98 20.68 -1.15
N ILE A 185 -3.73 20.46 -0.71
CA ILE A 185 -3.22 19.12 -0.36
C ILE A 185 -3.99 18.53 0.82
N GLU A 186 -4.30 19.33 1.85
CA GLU A 186 -5.07 18.88 3.00
C GLU A 186 -6.52 18.55 2.63
N LEU A 187 -7.16 19.33 1.76
CA LEU A 187 -8.51 19.07 1.26
C LEU A 187 -8.58 17.81 0.38
N TYR A 188 -7.51 17.53 -0.37
CA TYR A 188 -7.38 16.28 -1.12
C TYR A 188 -7.25 15.08 -0.16
N ARG A 189 -6.36 15.16 0.83
CA ARG A 189 -6.16 14.09 1.84
C ARG A 189 -7.42 13.79 2.66
N ARG A 190 -8.24 14.80 2.92
CA ARG A 190 -9.54 14.64 3.59
C ARG A 190 -10.65 14.09 2.69
N ASN A 191 -10.33 13.68 1.44
CA ASN A 191 -11.27 13.20 0.42
C ASN A 191 -12.40 14.19 0.06
N ILE A 192 -12.17 15.49 0.26
CA ILE A 192 -13.17 16.53 -0.07
C ILE A 192 -13.01 16.95 -1.53
N TRP A 193 -11.78 17.23 -1.95
CA TRP A 193 -11.42 17.67 -3.31
C TRP A 193 -10.65 16.59 -4.07
N ASN A 194 -11.24 15.41 -4.22
CA ASN A 194 -10.67 14.28 -4.97
C ASN A 194 -10.97 14.36 -6.48
N ASP A 195 -10.83 15.55 -7.06
CA ASP A 195 -11.16 15.81 -8.47
C ASP A 195 -9.91 15.94 -9.34
N ALA A 196 -10.01 15.57 -10.62
CA ALA A 196 -8.94 15.77 -11.61
C ALA A 196 -8.50 17.23 -11.71
N LYS A 197 -9.44 18.18 -11.61
CA LYS A 197 -9.12 19.62 -11.65
C LYS A 197 -8.16 20.04 -10.53
N THR A 198 -8.38 19.57 -9.30
CA THR A 198 -7.51 19.89 -8.15
C THR A 198 -6.09 19.38 -8.38
N VAL A 199 -5.97 18.14 -8.87
CA VAL A 199 -4.68 17.52 -9.18
C VAL A 199 -3.94 18.29 -10.26
N ASN A 200 -4.62 18.67 -11.35
CA ASN A 200 -4.01 19.42 -12.44
C ASN A 200 -3.68 20.88 -12.06
N VAL A 201 -4.34 21.45 -11.05
CA VAL A 201 -3.88 22.71 -10.47
C VAL A 201 -2.57 22.49 -9.69
N ILE A 202 -2.44 21.38 -8.96
CA ILE A 202 -1.20 21.03 -8.22
C ILE A 202 -0.04 20.69 -9.18
N THR A 203 -0.28 20.09 -10.35
CA THR A 203 0.78 19.85 -11.35
C THR A 203 1.44 21.16 -11.79
N THR A 204 0.68 22.25 -11.93
CA THR A 204 1.27 23.56 -12.25
C THR A 204 2.22 24.09 -11.17
N ALA A 205 2.00 23.73 -9.90
CA ALA A 205 2.86 24.11 -8.80
C ALA A 205 4.22 23.37 -8.83
N CYS A 206 4.33 22.22 -9.52
CA CYS A 206 5.59 21.53 -9.78
C CYS A 206 6.54 22.32 -10.71
N PHE A 207 6.06 23.31 -11.45
CA PHE A 207 6.89 24.18 -12.30
C PHE A 207 7.22 25.53 -11.64
N SER A 208 6.91 25.68 -10.35
CA SER A 208 7.20 26.91 -9.62
C SER A 208 8.70 27.09 -9.39
N LYS A 209 9.19 28.34 -9.55
CA LYS A 209 10.59 28.70 -9.25
C LYS A 209 10.90 28.67 -7.74
N VAL A 210 9.87 28.66 -6.90
CA VAL A 210 10.01 28.69 -5.44
C VAL A 210 10.18 27.26 -4.93
N THR A 211 11.38 26.92 -4.47
CA THR A 211 11.75 25.56 -4.03
C THR A 211 10.78 24.98 -2.97
N LYS A 212 10.24 25.82 -2.07
CA LYS A 212 9.28 25.35 -1.05
C LYS A 212 7.93 24.90 -1.63
N VAL A 213 7.45 25.58 -2.67
CA VAL A 213 6.20 25.23 -3.37
C VAL A 213 6.43 23.97 -4.21
N LEU A 214 7.54 23.92 -4.95
CA LEU A 214 8.00 22.75 -5.69
C LEU A 214 8.09 21.50 -4.81
N VAL A 215 8.77 21.59 -3.65
CA VAL A 215 8.92 20.43 -2.75
C VAL A 215 7.58 20.00 -2.14
N ALA A 216 6.65 20.93 -1.90
CA ALA A 216 5.32 20.59 -1.39
C ALA A 216 4.48 19.85 -2.44
N SER A 217 4.51 20.30 -3.71
CA SER A 217 3.80 19.62 -4.80
C SER A 217 4.42 18.28 -5.15
N LEU A 218 5.76 18.15 -5.16
CA LEU A 218 6.43 16.85 -5.33
C LEU A 218 6.06 15.87 -4.21
N LYS A 219 6.07 16.32 -2.95
CA LYS A 219 5.65 15.47 -1.81
C LYS A 219 4.20 15.04 -1.86
N PHE A 220 3.33 15.83 -2.50
CA PHE A 220 1.94 15.46 -2.72
C PHE A 220 1.84 14.24 -3.63
N PHE A 221 2.50 14.28 -4.80
CA PHE A 221 2.45 13.17 -5.76
C PHE A 221 3.23 11.93 -5.31
N LEU A 222 4.35 12.12 -4.60
CA LEU A 222 5.14 10.99 -4.13
C LEU A 222 4.47 10.23 -2.98
N GLY A 223 3.57 10.89 -2.24
CA GLY A 223 2.93 10.33 -1.06
C GLY A 223 3.98 9.93 -0.03
N LYS A 224 4.27 10.79 0.95
CA LYS A 224 4.97 10.29 2.14
C LYS A 224 4.04 9.30 2.82
N ASP A 225 4.34 8.01 2.70
CA ASP A 225 3.91 6.87 3.51
C ASP A 225 3.01 7.27 4.69
N GLU A 226 1.74 7.55 4.40
CA GLU A 226 0.70 7.29 5.37
C GLU A 226 0.20 5.92 4.93
N ASP A 227 0.69 4.91 5.66
CA ASP A 227 0.12 3.58 5.77
C ASP A 227 -1.35 3.69 6.20
N GLU A 228 -2.23 4.28 5.39
CA GLU A 228 -3.64 3.97 5.41
C GLU A 228 -3.80 2.60 4.76
N LYS A 229 -3.32 1.58 5.48
CA LYS A 229 -4.04 0.31 5.57
C LYS A 229 -5.43 0.64 6.09
N GLN A 230 -6.29 1.14 5.22
CA GLN A 230 -7.69 0.83 5.35
C GLN A 230 -7.80 -0.64 4.95
N ASP A 231 -7.58 -1.51 5.95
CA ASP A 231 -8.20 -2.83 5.98
C ASP A 231 -9.72 -2.61 6.02
N SER A 232 -10.30 -2.17 4.90
CA SER A 232 -11.71 -2.44 4.62
C SER A 232 -11.77 -3.91 4.25
N GLU A 233 -11.74 -4.76 5.27
CA GLU A 233 -12.30 -6.11 5.22
C GLU A 233 -13.82 -5.97 5.04
N SER A 234 -14.23 -5.57 3.83
CA SER A 234 -15.55 -5.93 3.34
C SER A 234 -15.43 -7.35 2.81
N GLU A 235 -15.63 -8.32 3.71
CA GLU A 235 -15.87 -9.71 3.33
C GLU A 235 -17.22 -9.76 2.60
N SER A 236 -17.18 -9.45 1.30
CA SER A 236 -18.22 -9.92 0.39
C SER A 236 -17.95 -11.41 0.15
N GLU A 237 -18.92 -12.24 0.53
CA GLU A 237 -18.95 -13.65 0.24
C GLU A 237 -19.07 -13.84 -1.26
N ASP A 238 -17.93 -13.90 -1.97
CA ASP A 238 -17.90 -14.26 -3.38
C ASP A 238 -17.54 -15.75 -3.57
N ASP A 239 -18.36 -16.36 -4.42
CA ASP A 239 -18.75 -17.76 -4.46
C ASP A 239 -17.72 -18.62 -5.21
N GLY A 240 -16.60 -18.91 -4.53
CA GLY A 240 -15.57 -19.84 -4.98
C GLY A 240 -15.28 -20.94 -3.93
N PRO A 241 -14.65 -22.07 -4.31
CA PRO A 241 -14.36 -23.16 -3.38
C PRO A 241 -13.62 -22.60 -2.16
N THR A 242 -14.28 -22.69 -1.02
CA THR A 242 -13.87 -21.95 0.18
C THR A 242 -12.61 -22.61 0.73
N ALA A 243 -11.79 -21.87 1.49
CA ALA A 243 -10.69 -22.47 2.25
C ALA A 243 -11.18 -23.68 3.09
N ARG A 244 -12.46 -23.68 3.46
CA ARG A 244 -13.22 -24.80 4.05
C ARG A 244 -13.27 -26.04 3.16
N ASP A 245 -13.57 -25.94 1.86
CA ASP A 245 -13.62 -27.10 0.95
C ASP A 245 -12.25 -27.73 0.77
N LEU A 246 -11.22 -26.90 0.67
CA LEU A 246 -9.83 -27.37 0.65
C LEU A 246 -9.47 -28.05 1.97
N MET A 247 -9.85 -27.48 3.12
CA MET A 247 -9.61 -28.11 4.42
C MET A 247 -10.36 -29.43 4.55
N MET A 248 -11.62 -29.51 4.10
CA MET A 248 -12.45 -30.72 4.14
C MET A 248 -11.87 -31.85 3.27
N ARG A 249 -11.44 -31.55 2.04
CA ARG A 249 -10.77 -32.54 1.15
C ARG A 249 -9.52 -33.15 1.75
N TYR A 250 -8.79 -32.42 2.60
CA TYR A 250 -7.59 -32.92 3.27
C TYR A 250 -7.87 -33.41 4.71
N ALA A 251 -9.08 -33.25 5.23
CA ALA A 251 -9.48 -33.63 6.59
C ALA A 251 -9.96 -35.09 6.69
N THR A 252 -10.59 -35.63 5.63
CA THR A 252 -11.17 -36.99 5.58
C THR A 252 -10.14 -38.13 5.64
N ASN A 253 -8.86 -37.80 5.81
CA ASN A 253 -7.77 -38.64 5.37
C ASN A 253 -6.60 -38.54 6.38
N LYS A 254 -5.82 -39.62 6.61
CA LYS A 254 -4.75 -39.64 7.66
C LYS A 254 -3.84 -38.40 7.58
N LYS A 255 -3.71 -37.66 8.70
CA LYS A 255 -2.94 -36.42 8.83
C LYS A 255 -1.43 -36.66 8.78
N THR A 256 -0.90 -36.83 7.58
CA THR A 256 0.55 -36.93 7.35
C THR A 256 1.20 -35.55 7.20
N THR A 257 2.47 -35.42 7.59
CA THR A 257 3.27 -34.20 7.35
C THR A 257 3.35 -33.81 5.87
N LYS A 258 3.24 -34.80 4.96
CA LYS A 258 3.19 -34.59 3.51
C LYS A 258 1.91 -33.85 3.09
N ARG A 259 0.75 -34.31 3.57
CA ARG A 259 -0.56 -33.71 3.25
C ARG A 259 -0.72 -32.33 3.88
N LYS A 260 -0.26 -32.13 5.12
CA LYS A 260 -0.23 -30.79 5.75
C LYS A 260 0.49 -29.76 4.87
N LYS A 261 1.67 -30.12 4.33
CA LYS A 261 2.42 -29.24 3.41
C LYS A 261 1.76 -29.07 2.04
N LYS A 262 0.99 -30.05 1.54
CA LYS A 262 0.24 -29.93 0.28
C LYS A 262 -0.98 -29.01 0.45
N LEU A 263 -1.68 -29.14 1.58
CA LEU A 263 -2.77 -28.25 1.97
C LEU A 263 -2.29 -26.80 2.15
N GLU A 264 -1.17 -26.60 2.86
CA GLU A 264 -0.57 -25.27 3.06
C GLU A 264 -0.21 -24.60 1.72
N LYS A 265 0.37 -25.36 0.78
CA LYS A 265 0.63 -24.88 -0.58
C LYS A 265 -0.66 -24.55 -1.34
N ALA A 266 -1.66 -25.42 -1.27
CA ALA A 266 -2.91 -25.22 -1.98
C ALA A 266 -3.66 -23.98 -1.44
N MET A 267 -3.60 -23.73 -0.12
CA MET A 267 -4.08 -22.48 0.47
C MET A 267 -3.29 -21.26 -0.02
N LYS A 268 -1.97 -21.34 -0.18
CA LYS A 268 -1.15 -20.23 -0.73
C LYS A 268 -1.55 -19.89 -2.17
N VAL A 269 -1.71 -20.89 -3.04
CA VAL A 269 -2.16 -20.68 -4.43
C VAL A 269 -3.57 -20.06 -4.46
N LEU A 270 -4.49 -20.56 -3.63
CA LEU A 270 -5.84 -20.02 -3.52
C LEU A 270 -5.84 -18.55 -3.05
N LYS A 271 -5.01 -18.20 -2.05
CA LYS A 271 -4.84 -16.81 -1.62
C LYS A 271 -4.31 -15.93 -2.75
N LYS A 272 -3.34 -16.42 -3.54
CA LYS A 272 -2.78 -15.70 -4.69
C LYS A 272 -3.84 -15.43 -5.76
N GLN A 273 -4.69 -16.41 -6.08
CA GLN A 273 -5.78 -16.22 -7.04
C GLN A 273 -6.88 -15.31 -6.51
N LYS A 274 -7.28 -15.44 -5.23
CA LYS A 274 -8.23 -14.50 -4.62
C LYS A 274 -7.73 -13.06 -4.67
N LYS A 275 -6.43 -12.83 -4.48
CA LYS A 275 -5.84 -11.49 -4.63
C LYS A 275 -5.88 -10.98 -6.08
N LYS A 276 -5.59 -11.84 -7.08
CA LYS A 276 -5.70 -11.48 -8.51
C LYS A 276 -7.14 -11.19 -8.96
N SER A 277 -8.11 -11.86 -8.36
CA SER A 277 -9.53 -11.74 -8.70
C SER A 277 -10.25 -10.62 -7.96
N LYS A 278 -9.62 -10.01 -6.93
CA LYS A 278 -10.19 -8.82 -6.30
C LYS A 278 -10.20 -7.71 -7.36
N PRO A 279 -11.36 -7.10 -7.67
CA PRO A 279 -11.38 -5.92 -8.53
C PRO A 279 -10.45 -4.88 -7.90
N GLU A 280 -9.52 -4.35 -8.68
CA GLU A 280 -8.63 -3.29 -8.22
C GLU A 280 -9.50 -2.11 -7.81
N VAL A 281 -9.60 -1.90 -6.49
CA VAL A 281 -10.23 -0.70 -5.96
C VAL A 281 -9.24 0.42 -6.27
N PHE A 282 -9.44 1.07 -7.42
CA PHE A 282 -8.73 2.28 -7.76
C PHE A 282 -9.19 3.39 -6.81
N ASN A 283 -8.61 3.41 -5.61
CA ASN A 283 -8.42 4.67 -4.91
C ASN A 283 -7.53 5.48 -5.84
N PHE A 284 -8.12 6.28 -6.74
CA PHE A 284 -7.40 7.00 -7.78
C PHE A 284 -6.23 7.73 -7.13
N SER A 285 -5.03 7.18 -7.33
CA SER A 285 -3.80 7.87 -6.99
C SER A 285 -3.84 9.21 -7.71
N ALA A 286 -3.33 10.27 -7.08
CA ALA A 286 -3.31 11.59 -7.70
C ALA A 286 -2.63 11.55 -9.08
N ILE A 287 -1.75 10.57 -9.32
CA ILE A 287 -1.07 10.33 -10.59
C ILE A 287 -2.05 9.93 -11.71
N HIS A 288 -3.10 9.17 -11.41
CA HIS A 288 -4.11 8.73 -12.39
C HIS A 288 -5.04 9.84 -12.85
N LEU A 289 -5.14 10.92 -12.07
CA LEU A 289 -6.05 12.04 -12.30
C LEU A 289 -5.42 13.18 -13.14
N ILE A 290 -4.21 12.98 -13.65
CA ILE A 290 -3.49 13.95 -14.48
C ILE A 290 -4.06 13.90 -15.91
N HIS A 291 -4.36 15.06 -16.51
CA HIS A 291 -4.99 15.11 -17.83
C HIS A 291 -4.02 14.76 -18.98
N ASP A 292 -2.77 15.23 -18.92
CA ASP A 292 -1.73 14.96 -19.91
C ASP A 292 -0.43 14.56 -19.19
N PRO A 293 -0.28 13.26 -18.88
CA PRO A 293 0.89 12.76 -18.15
C PRO A 293 2.18 12.81 -18.99
N GLN A 294 2.08 12.72 -20.33
CA GLN A 294 3.24 12.74 -21.23
C GLN A 294 3.89 14.12 -21.26
N ASP A 295 3.13 15.17 -21.61
CA ASP A 295 3.65 16.55 -21.64
C ASP A 295 4.14 16.99 -20.25
N PHE A 296 3.45 16.55 -19.20
CA PHE A 296 3.88 16.79 -17.83
C PHE A 296 5.25 16.18 -17.54
N ALA A 297 5.48 14.91 -17.89
CA ALA A 297 6.75 14.23 -17.67
C ALA A 297 7.89 14.84 -18.49
N GLU A 298 7.65 15.22 -19.76
CA GLU A 298 8.65 15.87 -20.61
C GLU A 298 9.09 17.23 -20.06
N LYS A 299 8.13 18.05 -19.62
CA LYS A 299 8.42 19.34 -18.98
C LYS A 299 9.20 19.16 -17.67
N LEU A 300 8.84 18.16 -16.86
CA LEU A 300 9.57 17.84 -15.63
C LEU A 300 11.02 17.40 -15.92
N LEU A 301 11.23 16.59 -16.95
CA LEU A 301 12.58 16.17 -17.37
C LEU A 301 13.42 17.37 -17.81
N LYS A 302 12.86 18.25 -18.65
CA LYS A 302 13.54 19.48 -19.08
C LYS A 302 13.91 20.39 -17.91
N GLN A 303 13.04 20.47 -16.90
CA GLN A 303 13.33 21.18 -15.65
C GLN A 303 14.45 20.49 -14.87
N LEU A 304 14.43 19.15 -14.77
CA LEU A 304 15.43 18.35 -14.06
C LEU A 304 16.84 18.52 -14.66
N GLU A 305 16.96 18.51 -15.99
CA GLU A 305 18.23 18.72 -16.71
C GLU A 305 18.87 20.08 -16.38
N ASN A 306 18.05 21.13 -16.33
CA ASN A 306 18.48 22.51 -16.05
C ASN A 306 18.53 22.83 -14.55
N CYS A 307 18.12 21.90 -13.69
CA CYS A 307 17.94 22.15 -12.27
C CYS A 307 19.27 22.37 -11.55
N LYS A 308 19.44 23.54 -10.91
CA LYS A 308 20.59 23.86 -10.04
C LYS A 308 20.32 23.61 -8.55
N GLU A 309 19.16 23.03 -8.21
CA GLU A 309 18.76 22.76 -6.84
C GLU A 309 19.58 21.63 -6.19
N ARG A 310 19.41 21.49 -4.87
CA ARG A 310 20.00 20.41 -4.07
C ARG A 310 19.64 19.03 -4.65
N PHE A 311 20.56 18.08 -4.51
CA PHE A 311 20.40 16.72 -5.04
C PHE A 311 19.13 16.02 -4.55
N GLU A 312 18.69 16.28 -3.30
CA GLU A 312 17.45 15.73 -2.75
C GLU A 312 16.20 16.14 -3.55
N VAL A 313 16.15 17.37 -4.06
CA VAL A 313 15.05 17.86 -4.91
C VAL A 313 15.12 17.19 -6.29
N LYS A 314 16.33 17.00 -6.84
CA LYS A 314 16.54 16.25 -8.09
C LYS A 314 16.06 14.81 -7.95
N MET A 315 16.30 14.17 -6.81
CA MET A 315 15.80 12.82 -6.54
C MET A 315 14.28 12.76 -6.46
N MET A 316 13.63 13.74 -5.83
CA MET A 316 12.17 13.81 -5.82
C MET A 316 11.57 13.97 -7.22
N LEU A 317 12.24 14.74 -8.09
CA LEU A 317 11.84 14.86 -9.49
C LEU A 317 12.04 13.55 -10.25
N MET A 318 13.17 12.87 -10.06
CA MET A 318 13.43 11.57 -10.68
C MET A 318 12.42 10.50 -10.24
N ASP A 319 12.06 10.46 -8.94
CA ASP A 319 11.04 9.55 -8.39
C ASP A 319 9.66 9.83 -9.01
N LEU A 320 9.27 11.10 -9.14
CA LEU A 320 7.99 11.44 -9.76
C LEU A 320 7.96 11.03 -11.24
N ILE A 321 9.02 11.36 -11.98
CA ILE A 321 9.13 10.99 -13.40
C ILE A 321 9.09 9.47 -13.57
N SER A 322 9.82 8.70 -12.74
CA SER A 322 9.83 7.24 -12.85
C SER A 322 8.46 6.62 -12.56
N ARG A 323 7.71 7.16 -11.60
CA ARG A 323 6.32 6.73 -11.33
C ARG A 323 5.38 7.07 -12.47
N LEU A 324 5.48 8.27 -13.05
CA LEU A 324 4.66 8.66 -14.20
C LEU A 324 4.91 7.73 -15.41
N VAL A 325 6.18 7.47 -15.73
CA VAL A 325 6.57 6.60 -16.83
C VAL A 325 6.11 5.16 -16.59
N GLY A 326 6.27 4.63 -15.37
CA GLY A 326 5.87 3.26 -15.05
C GLY A 326 4.35 3.04 -15.04
N ILE A 327 3.57 4.00 -14.54
CA ILE A 327 2.11 3.88 -14.41
C ILE A 327 1.40 4.11 -15.75
N HIS A 328 1.76 5.18 -16.46
CA HIS A 328 1.09 5.58 -17.71
C HIS A 328 1.80 5.04 -18.96
N GLU A 329 2.85 4.22 -18.80
CA GLU A 329 3.65 3.64 -19.89
C GLU A 329 4.16 4.70 -20.89
N LEU A 330 4.74 5.80 -20.36
CA LEU A 330 5.11 6.99 -21.13
C LEU A 330 6.40 6.81 -21.94
N PHE A 331 6.46 7.43 -23.12
CA PHE A 331 7.65 7.42 -23.97
C PHE A 331 8.61 8.55 -23.61
N LEU A 332 9.54 8.29 -22.67
CA LEU A 332 10.52 9.28 -22.22
C LEU A 332 11.97 8.77 -22.33
N PHE A 333 12.46 8.61 -23.56
CA PHE A 333 13.76 7.97 -23.83
C PHE A 333 14.97 8.72 -23.28
N ASN A 334 14.92 10.06 -23.22
CA ASN A 334 16.02 10.88 -22.69
C ASN A 334 16.24 10.70 -21.18
N PHE A 335 15.26 10.14 -20.45
CA PHE A 335 15.39 9.87 -19.03
C PHE A 335 16.45 8.79 -18.73
N TYR A 336 16.54 7.73 -19.55
CA TYR A 336 17.46 6.63 -19.26
C TYR A 336 18.95 7.03 -19.35
N PRO A 337 19.42 7.73 -20.41
CA PRO A 337 20.78 8.26 -20.43
C PRO A 337 21.07 9.24 -19.30
N PHE A 338 20.07 10.01 -18.86
CA PHE A 338 20.22 10.91 -17.71
C PHE A 338 20.45 10.12 -16.41
N VAL A 339 19.64 9.09 -16.16
CA VAL A 339 19.77 8.23 -14.97
C VAL A 339 21.09 7.45 -14.97
N GLN A 340 21.55 6.96 -16.13
CA GLN A 340 22.81 6.22 -16.29
C GLN A 340 24.02 6.96 -15.71
N ARG A 341 24.07 8.29 -15.83
CA ARG A 341 25.16 9.12 -15.28
C ARG A 341 25.31 8.98 -13.76
N PHE A 342 24.22 8.64 -13.07
CA PHE A 342 24.18 8.49 -11.61
C PHE A 342 24.28 7.03 -11.14
N LEU A 343 24.38 6.05 -12.05
CA LEU A 343 24.49 4.62 -11.73
C LEU A 343 25.93 4.22 -11.38
N GLN A 344 26.46 4.82 -10.31
CA GLN A 344 27.77 4.48 -9.74
C GLN A 344 27.62 4.06 -8.26
N PRO A 345 28.31 3.00 -7.78
CA PRO A 345 28.17 2.52 -6.41
C PRO A 345 28.51 3.55 -5.32
N HIS A 346 29.39 4.51 -5.62
CA HIS A 346 29.80 5.55 -4.68
C HIS A 346 28.79 6.72 -4.60
N GLN A 347 27.83 6.78 -5.51
CA GLN A 347 26.84 7.84 -5.54
C GLN A 347 25.92 7.77 -4.31
N ARG A 348 25.58 8.93 -3.74
CA ARG A 348 24.66 9.02 -2.60
C ARG A 348 23.29 8.48 -2.97
N GLU A 349 22.75 7.61 -2.11
CA GLU A 349 21.39 7.04 -2.23
C GLU A 349 21.14 6.35 -3.59
N VAL A 350 22.17 5.70 -4.14
CA VAL A 350 22.09 5.04 -5.45
C VAL A 350 21.04 3.93 -5.53
N THR A 351 20.69 3.31 -4.40
CA THR A 351 19.60 2.32 -4.32
C THR A 351 18.26 2.90 -4.74
N LYS A 352 17.98 4.17 -4.42
CA LYS A 352 16.79 4.89 -4.89
C LYS A 352 16.86 5.18 -6.38
N ILE A 353 18.05 5.50 -6.90
CA ILE A 353 18.23 5.76 -8.33
C ILE A 353 18.00 4.48 -9.15
N LEU A 354 18.49 3.33 -8.65
CA LEU A 354 18.20 2.01 -9.21
C LEU A 354 16.70 1.71 -9.17
N LEU A 355 16.01 2.11 -8.10
CA LEU A 355 14.55 2.00 -8.01
C LEU A 355 13.86 2.80 -9.10
N PHE A 356 14.27 4.05 -9.32
CA PHE A 356 13.69 4.91 -10.35
C PHE A 356 13.90 4.32 -11.75
N ALA A 357 15.07 3.75 -12.02
CA ALA A 357 15.34 3.04 -13.27
C ALA A 357 14.43 1.81 -13.46
N ALA A 358 14.25 1.02 -12.41
CA ALA A 358 13.40 -0.16 -12.43
C ALA A 358 11.90 0.19 -12.56
N GLN A 359 11.44 1.26 -11.91
CA GLN A 359 10.06 1.75 -12.03
C GLN A 359 9.74 2.31 -13.41
N ALA A 360 10.69 3.04 -14.01
CA ALA A 360 10.51 3.63 -15.34
C ALA A 360 10.65 2.61 -16.49
N SER A 361 10.93 1.33 -16.21
CA SER A 361 11.06 0.31 -17.25
C SER A 361 9.70 -0.33 -17.51
N HIS A 362 9.21 -0.33 -18.76
CA HIS A 362 7.96 -1.01 -19.16
C HIS A 362 8.13 -1.69 -20.52
N GLN A 363 7.13 -2.48 -20.93
CA GLN A 363 7.20 -3.33 -22.13
C GLN A 363 7.30 -2.52 -23.43
N LEU A 364 6.76 -1.30 -23.47
CA LEU A 364 6.74 -0.42 -24.65
C LEU A 364 8.02 0.40 -24.83
N VAL A 365 9.02 0.27 -23.96
CA VAL A 365 10.31 0.96 -24.14
C VAL A 365 11.23 0.12 -25.02
N PRO A 366 11.89 0.72 -26.03
CA PRO A 366 12.84 0.00 -26.86
C PRO A 366 13.90 -0.74 -26.02
N PRO A 367 14.10 -2.05 -26.25
CA PRO A 367 14.97 -2.88 -25.41
C PRO A 367 16.43 -2.43 -25.46
N GLU A 368 16.89 -1.84 -26.57
CA GLU A 368 18.27 -1.32 -26.72
C GLU A 368 18.62 -0.27 -25.65
N ILE A 369 17.67 0.61 -25.33
CA ILE A 369 17.87 1.68 -24.35
C ILE A 369 18.00 1.05 -22.95
N ILE A 370 17.09 0.14 -22.58
CA ILE A 370 17.13 -0.54 -21.29
C ILE A 370 18.36 -1.46 -21.18
N GLN A 371 18.77 -2.10 -22.27
CA GLN A 371 19.97 -2.93 -22.34
C GLN A 371 21.22 -2.11 -21.98
N SER A 372 21.34 -0.88 -22.49
CA SER A 372 22.46 0.00 -22.11
C SER A 372 22.45 0.35 -20.61
N VAL A 373 21.26 0.49 -20.00
CA VAL A 373 21.11 0.68 -18.53
C VAL A 373 21.55 -0.57 -17.79
N LEU A 374 21.08 -1.76 -18.21
CA LEU A 374 21.43 -3.04 -17.61
C LEU A 374 22.94 -3.29 -17.65
N MET A 375 23.57 -3.02 -18.80
CA MET A 375 25.01 -3.17 -18.96
C MET A 375 25.79 -2.22 -18.07
N THR A 376 25.32 -0.98 -17.92
CA THR A 376 25.93 -0.01 -16.98
C THR A 376 25.84 -0.51 -15.53
N ILE A 377 24.69 -1.08 -15.13
CA ILE A 377 24.52 -1.66 -13.78
C ILE A 377 25.44 -2.87 -13.59
N ALA A 378 25.51 -3.78 -14.57
CA ALA A 378 26.39 -4.95 -14.50
C ALA A 378 27.86 -4.55 -14.36
N ASN A 379 28.34 -3.67 -15.24
CA ASN A 379 29.73 -3.22 -15.27
C ASN A 379 30.15 -2.41 -14.03
N ASN A 380 29.23 -1.64 -13.43
CA ASN A 380 29.57 -0.78 -12.30
C ASN A 380 29.31 -1.46 -10.95
N PHE A 381 28.29 -2.31 -10.82
CA PHE A 381 27.87 -2.91 -9.53
C PHE A 381 28.31 -4.36 -9.39
N VAL A 382 28.20 -5.17 -10.44
CA VAL A 382 28.47 -6.62 -10.41
C VAL A 382 29.91 -6.89 -10.82
N THR A 383 30.85 -6.33 -10.06
CA THR A 383 32.29 -6.56 -10.24
C THR A 383 32.91 -7.11 -8.97
N ASP A 384 33.98 -7.89 -9.11
CA ASP A 384 34.69 -8.47 -7.97
C ASP A 384 35.36 -7.42 -7.05
N LYS A 385 35.49 -6.17 -7.53
CA LYS A 385 36.01 -5.05 -6.75
C LYS A 385 35.00 -4.54 -5.72
N ASN A 386 33.72 -4.75 -5.96
CA ASN A 386 32.65 -4.23 -5.12
C ASN A 386 32.35 -5.15 -3.93
N SER A 387 31.72 -4.59 -2.90
CA SER A 387 31.27 -5.40 -1.78
C SER A 387 30.14 -6.35 -2.19
N GLY A 388 30.00 -7.46 -1.49
CA GLY A 388 28.92 -8.42 -1.75
C GLY A 388 27.52 -7.82 -1.58
N GLU A 389 27.37 -6.71 -0.86
CA GLU A 389 26.11 -5.98 -0.70
C GLU A 389 25.77 -5.17 -1.96
N VAL A 390 26.74 -4.42 -2.49
CA VAL A 390 26.60 -3.68 -3.75
C VAL A 390 26.30 -4.62 -4.92
N MET A 391 26.97 -5.76 -4.98
CA MET A 391 26.68 -6.79 -6.00
C MET A 391 25.25 -7.35 -5.86
N THR A 392 24.77 -7.56 -4.63
CA THR A 392 23.40 -8.04 -4.36
C THR A 392 22.38 -7.01 -4.85
N VAL A 393 22.57 -5.74 -4.49
CA VAL A 393 21.72 -4.63 -4.94
C VAL A 393 21.70 -4.53 -6.48
N GLY A 394 22.86 -4.67 -7.13
CA GLY A 394 22.95 -4.66 -8.59
C GLY A 394 22.16 -5.80 -9.25
N ILE A 395 22.32 -7.04 -8.75
CA ILE A 395 21.59 -8.21 -9.28
C ILE A 395 20.07 -8.08 -9.03
N ASN A 396 19.68 -7.60 -7.85
CA ASN A 396 18.26 -7.35 -7.53
C ASN A 396 17.65 -6.27 -8.44
N ALA A 397 18.36 -5.17 -8.69
CA ALA A 397 17.91 -4.12 -9.60
C ALA A 397 17.76 -4.65 -11.05
N ILE A 398 18.73 -5.43 -11.53
CA ILE A 398 18.64 -6.09 -12.85
C ILE A 398 17.43 -7.04 -12.90
N LYS A 399 17.18 -7.81 -11.84
CA LYS A 399 16.00 -8.69 -11.73
C LYS A 399 14.70 -7.89 -11.82
N GLU A 400 14.60 -6.74 -11.15
CA GLU A 400 13.38 -5.91 -11.19
C GLU A 400 13.16 -5.20 -12.54
N ILE A 401 14.24 -4.75 -13.20
CA ILE A 401 14.17 -4.18 -14.55
C ILE A 401 13.72 -5.25 -15.56
N THR A 402 14.35 -6.42 -15.52
CA THR A 402 14.03 -7.53 -16.43
C THR A 402 12.68 -8.18 -16.18
N ALA A 403 12.15 -8.07 -14.95
CA ALA A 403 10.78 -8.50 -14.66
C ALA A 403 9.72 -7.66 -15.40
N ARG A 404 10.05 -6.42 -15.81
CA ARG A 404 9.16 -5.53 -16.57
C ARG A 404 9.48 -5.50 -18.06
N CYS A 405 10.77 -5.49 -18.39
CA CYS A 405 11.24 -5.58 -19.78
C CYS A 405 12.16 -6.79 -19.93
N PRO A 406 11.61 -8.00 -20.18
CA PRO A 406 12.40 -9.22 -20.32
C PRO A 406 13.33 -9.20 -21.54
N LEU A 407 12.90 -8.54 -22.62
CA LEU A 407 13.61 -8.42 -23.89
C LEU A 407 14.95 -7.69 -23.79
N ALA A 408 15.14 -6.83 -22.78
CA ALA A 408 16.36 -6.05 -22.62
C ALA A 408 17.57 -6.87 -22.14
N MET A 409 17.34 -8.07 -21.61
CA MET A 409 18.42 -8.95 -21.15
C MET A 409 19.04 -9.68 -22.35
N THR A 410 20.37 -9.70 -22.45
CA THR A 410 21.07 -10.53 -23.44
C THR A 410 21.41 -11.91 -22.87
N GLU A 411 21.55 -12.91 -23.74
CA GLU A 411 21.88 -14.27 -23.31
C GLU A 411 23.23 -14.30 -22.60
N ASP A 412 24.24 -13.60 -23.15
CA ASP A 412 25.58 -13.54 -22.58
C ASP A 412 25.59 -12.95 -21.16
N LEU A 413 24.89 -11.82 -20.97
CA LEU A 413 24.80 -11.17 -19.66
C LEU A 413 24.05 -12.05 -18.67
N LEU A 414 22.96 -12.68 -19.08
CA LEU A 414 22.22 -13.60 -18.22
C LEU A 414 23.11 -14.79 -17.81
N GLN A 415 23.84 -15.38 -18.75
CA GLN A 415 24.72 -16.50 -18.48
C GLN A 415 25.82 -16.13 -17.48
N ASP A 416 26.40 -14.94 -17.58
CA ASP A 416 27.40 -14.41 -16.64
C ASP A 416 26.81 -14.24 -15.24
N LEU A 417 25.66 -13.54 -15.12
CA LEU A 417 24.99 -13.30 -13.84
C LEU A 417 24.57 -14.60 -13.13
N VAL A 418 24.20 -15.63 -13.90
CA VAL A 418 23.80 -16.94 -13.38
C VAL A 418 24.97 -17.70 -12.75
N GLN A 419 26.23 -17.42 -13.13
CA GLN A 419 27.41 -18.05 -12.53
C GLN A 419 27.55 -17.72 -11.04
N TYR A 420 27.04 -16.57 -10.60
CA TYR A 420 27.05 -16.17 -9.19
C TYR A 420 26.19 -17.06 -8.27
N LYS A 421 25.45 -18.04 -8.80
CA LYS A 421 24.75 -19.07 -8.01
C LYS A 421 25.68 -19.87 -7.08
N THR A 422 26.96 -19.98 -7.39
CA THR A 422 27.96 -20.67 -6.54
C THR A 422 28.89 -19.72 -5.80
N HIS A 423 28.60 -18.41 -5.80
CA HIS A 423 29.44 -17.39 -5.17
C HIS A 423 29.56 -17.56 -3.64
N LYS A 424 30.71 -17.16 -3.07
CA LYS A 424 31.02 -17.33 -1.64
C LYS A 424 30.03 -16.56 -0.73
N ASN A 425 29.58 -15.38 -1.17
CA ASN A 425 28.62 -14.57 -0.42
C ASN A 425 27.19 -15.07 -0.64
N LYS A 426 26.52 -15.41 0.48
CA LYS A 426 25.14 -15.92 0.46
C LYS A 426 24.15 -14.93 -0.19
N ASN A 427 24.32 -13.62 0.02
CA ASN A 427 23.40 -12.60 -0.52
C ASN A 427 23.43 -12.59 -2.06
N VAL A 428 24.64 -12.49 -2.63
CA VAL A 428 24.86 -12.57 -4.09
C VAL A 428 24.36 -13.90 -4.65
N MET A 429 24.67 -15.01 -3.98
CA MET A 429 24.18 -16.35 -4.36
C MET A 429 22.65 -16.43 -4.40
N MET A 430 21.95 -15.84 -3.43
CA MET A 430 20.50 -15.89 -3.37
C MET A 430 19.87 -14.97 -4.43
N SER A 431 20.45 -13.79 -4.66
CA SER A 431 20.00 -12.85 -5.70
C SER A 431 20.15 -13.45 -7.10
N ALA A 432 21.26 -14.16 -7.37
CA ALA A 432 21.43 -14.89 -8.63
C ALA A 432 20.37 -16.02 -8.76
N ARG A 433 19.95 -16.64 -7.67
CA ARG A 433 18.89 -17.68 -7.69
C ARG A 433 17.51 -17.10 -7.96
N THR A 434 17.19 -15.92 -7.45
CA THR A 434 15.91 -15.26 -7.72
C THR A 434 15.83 -14.83 -9.19
N LEU A 435 16.93 -14.33 -9.77
CA LEU A 435 17.04 -14.06 -11.21
C LEU A 435 16.82 -15.34 -12.05
N ILE A 436 17.47 -16.45 -11.69
CA ILE A 436 17.23 -17.75 -12.35
C ILE A 436 15.76 -18.16 -12.24
N HIS A 437 15.12 -17.91 -11.10
CA HIS A 437 13.72 -18.27 -10.91
C HIS A 437 12.80 -17.46 -11.82
N LEU A 438 13.07 -16.16 -11.96
CA LEU A 438 12.34 -15.26 -12.88
C LEU A 438 12.44 -15.75 -14.33
N PHE A 439 13.64 -16.06 -14.83
CA PHE A 439 13.80 -16.54 -16.21
C PHE A 439 13.25 -17.96 -16.43
N ARG A 440 13.10 -18.78 -15.38
CA ARG A 440 12.35 -20.05 -15.50
C ARG A 440 10.85 -19.85 -15.71
N SER A 441 10.29 -18.71 -15.30
CA SER A 441 8.89 -18.36 -15.57
C SER A 441 8.69 -17.54 -16.83
N LEU A 442 9.70 -16.77 -17.27
CA LEU A 442 9.59 -15.90 -18.45
C LEU A 442 10.06 -16.61 -19.73
N ASN A 443 11.28 -17.14 -19.74
CA ASN A 443 11.85 -17.88 -20.86
C ASN A 443 12.96 -18.84 -20.39
N PRO A 444 12.63 -20.13 -20.17
CA PRO A 444 13.62 -21.11 -19.75
C PRO A 444 14.69 -21.41 -20.80
N GLU A 445 14.47 -21.11 -22.08
CA GLU A 445 15.40 -21.47 -23.15
C GLU A 445 16.69 -20.66 -23.07
N MET A 446 16.57 -19.39 -22.69
CA MET A 446 17.70 -18.47 -22.47
C MET A 446 18.65 -18.94 -21.35
N LEU A 447 18.18 -19.81 -20.46
CA LEU A 447 19.01 -20.43 -19.43
C LEU A 447 19.70 -21.68 -19.98
N GLN A 448 20.96 -21.90 -19.62
CA GLN A 448 21.63 -23.16 -19.90
C GLN A 448 20.87 -24.35 -19.26
N LYS A 449 20.94 -25.54 -19.88
CA LYS A 449 20.24 -26.77 -19.43
C LYS A 449 20.41 -27.08 -17.94
N LYS A 450 21.57 -26.76 -17.35
CA LYS A 450 21.88 -26.94 -15.91
C LYS A 450 20.97 -26.12 -14.99
N PHE A 451 20.41 -25.01 -15.47
CA PHE A 451 19.65 -24.05 -14.69
C PHE A 451 18.15 -24.06 -14.96
N ARG A 452 17.67 -24.70 -16.04
CA ARG A 452 16.23 -24.75 -16.43
C ARG A 452 15.32 -25.41 -15.38
N GLY A 453 15.85 -26.29 -14.54
CA GLY A 453 15.03 -27.04 -13.58
C GLY A 453 14.25 -28.16 -14.26
N LYS A 454 13.16 -28.64 -13.63
CA LYS A 454 12.29 -29.64 -14.24
C LYS A 454 11.30 -28.94 -15.19
N PRO A 455 11.14 -29.41 -16.44
CA PRO A 455 10.14 -28.88 -17.35
C PRO A 455 8.77 -29.01 -16.71
N THR A 456 8.06 -27.90 -16.69
CA THR A 456 6.73 -27.75 -16.14
C THR A 456 5.82 -27.25 -17.25
N GLU A 457 4.53 -27.63 -17.27
CA GLU A 457 3.62 -27.17 -18.33
C GLU A 457 3.70 -25.63 -18.48
N ALA A 458 3.52 -24.88 -17.40
CA ALA A 458 3.64 -23.41 -17.41
C ALA A 458 5.01 -22.87 -17.89
N SER A 459 6.10 -23.62 -17.73
CA SER A 459 7.43 -23.21 -18.23
C SER A 459 7.62 -23.50 -19.72
N VAL A 460 6.84 -24.43 -20.27
CA VAL A 460 6.86 -24.75 -21.72
C VAL A 460 5.96 -23.77 -22.48
N GLU A 461 4.91 -23.24 -21.85
CA GLU A 461 4.05 -22.20 -22.44
C GLU A 461 4.65 -20.78 -22.29
N ALA A 462 5.66 -20.62 -21.43
CA ALA A 462 6.29 -19.33 -21.18
C ALA A 462 7.12 -18.87 -22.38
N ARG A 463 6.62 -17.86 -23.09
CA ARG A 463 7.30 -17.14 -24.16
C ARG A 463 7.41 -15.67 -23.77
N ILE A 464 8.54 -15.03 -24.10
CA ILE A 464 8.66 -13.57 -24.03
C ILE A 464 7.98 -12.99 -25.26
N HIS A 465 7.06 -12.06 -25.05
CA HIS A 465 6.43 -11.29 -26.12
C HIS A 465 7.49 -10.47 -26.86
N GLU A 466 7.40 -10.44 -28.19
CA GLU A 466 8.22 -9.55 -29.01
C GLU A 466 7.87 -8.08 -28.74
N TYR A 467 8.77 -7.18 -29.11
CA TYR A 467 8.56 -5.75 -28.88
C TYR A 467 7.31 -5.27 -29.62
N GLY A 468 6.31 -4.80 -28.87
CA GLY A 468 5.01 -4.36 -29.42
C GLY A 468 3.99 -5.49 -29.67
N GLU A 469 4.30 -6.74 -29.31
CA GLU A 469 3.35 -7.85 -29.38
C GLU A 469 2.37 -7.79 -28.18
N LEU A 470 1.06 -7.73 -28.48
CA LEU A 470 -0.01 -7.76 -27.48
C LEU A 470 -0.41 -9.22 -27.16
N ASP A 471 -0.55 -9.59 -25.89
CA ASP A 471 -1.07 -10.91 -25.45
C ASP A 471 -2.61 -10.98 -25.60
N ALA A 472 -3.10 -10.76 -26.81
CA ALA A 472 -4.50 -10.94 -27.15
C ALA A 472 -4.76 -12.43 -27.45
N LYS A 473 -5.38 -13.14 -26.51
CA LYS A 473 -5.77 -14.54 -26.70
C LYS A 473 -7.17 -14.62 -27.29
N ASP A 474 -7.30 -15.33 -28.40
CA ASP A 474 -8.61 -15.61 -29.04
C ASP A 474 -9.46 -16.63 -28.26
N TYR A 475 -8.93 -17.15 -27.15
CA TYR A 475 -9.55 -18.19 -26.33
C TYR A 475 -9.41 -17.91 -24.84
N ILE A 476 -10.34 -18.41 -24.04
CA ILE A 476 -10.27 -18.35 -22.58
C ILE A 476 -9.24 -19.39 -22.12
N PRO A 477 -8.14 -19.00 -21.45
CA PRO A 477 -7.16 -19.96 -20.95
C PRO A 477 -7.81 -20.97 -20.00
N GLY A 478 -7.56 -22.27 -20.15
CA GLY A 478 -8.18 -23.30 -19.32
C GLY A 478 -9.53 -23.80 -19.83
N ALA A 479 -10.08 -23.21 -20.91
CA ALA A 479 -11.30 -23.70 -21.56
C ALA A 479 -11.11 -25.06 -22.25
N GLU A 480 -9.87 -25.53 -22.44
CA GLU A 480 -9.57 -26.87 -22.96
C GLU A 480 -10.07 -28.02 -22.09
N VAL A 481 -10.45 -27.76 -20.83
CA VAL A 481 -10.96 -28.76 -19.89
C VAL A 481 -12.47 -28.98 -20.04
N LEU A 482 -13.17 -28.07 -20.73
CA LEU A 482 -14.58 -28.24 -21.03
C LEU A 482 -14.74 -29.13 -22.27
N GLU A 483 -15.70 -30.04 -22.20
CA GLU A 483 -16.06 -30.86 -23.36
C GLU A 483 -16.74 -29.99 -24.42
N VAL A 484 -16.35 -30.19 -25.68
CA VAL A 484 -17.11 -29.67 -26.82
C VAL A 484 -18.36 -30.54 -26.90
N GLU A 485 -19.53 -29.96 -26.65
CA GLU A 485 -20.78 -30.64 -27.00
C GLU A 485 -20.81 -30.77 -28.52
N ASP A 486 -20.37 -31.91 -29.02
CA ASP A 486 -20.75 -32.33 -30.36
C ASP A 486 -22.28 -32.39 -30.35
N GLN A 487 -22.93 -31.60 -31.21
CA GLN A 487 -24.37 -31.67 -31.47
C GLN A 487 -24.71 -33.03 -32.12
N LYS A 488 -24.56 -34.13 -31.38
CA LYS A 488 -25.11 -35.43 -31.72
C LYS A 488 -26.46 -35.56 -31.01
N GLU A 489 -27.48 -35.31 -31.83
CA GLU A 489 -28.80 -35.92 -31.74
C GLU A 489 -29.64 -35.60 -30.49
N LYS A 490 -30.23 -34.40 -30.48
CA LYS A 490 -31.60 -34.26 -29.94
C LYS A 490 -32.59 -34.54 -31.07
N GLY A 491 -32.96 -35.80 -31.24
CA GLY A 491 -33.99 -36.22 -32.18
C GLY A 491 -34.54 -37.61 -31.88
N GLY A 492 -35.65 -37.68 -31.13
CA GLY A 492 -36.53 -38.85 -30.93
C GLY A 492 -35.98 -39.89 -29.92
N THR A 493 -36.72 -40.48 -29.00
CA THR A 493 -38.18 -40.64 -28.85
C THR A 493 -38.42 -41.01 -27.37
N GLN A 494 -39.47 -40.44 -26.77
CA GLN A 494 -40.01 -40.91 -25.48
C GLN A 494 -40.60 -42.31 -25.67
N GLU A 495 -40.28 -43.26 -24.79
CA GLU A 495 -41.21 -44.32 -24.41
C GLU A 495 -40.93 -44.77 -22.98
N GLU A 496 -41.95 -44.66 -22.15
CA GLU A 496 -42.03 -45.09 -20.75
C GLU A 496 -42.11 -46.62 -20.66
N ALA A 497 -41.48 -47.22 -19.64
CA ALA A 497 -41.93 -48.49 -19.06
C ALA A 497 -41.29 -48.71 -17.68
N ASP A 498 -42.03 -48.34 -16.63
CA ASP A 498 -41.84 -48.89 -15.28
C ASP A 498 -42.30 -50.37 -15.25
N GLY A 499 -41.51 -51.23 -14.61
CA GLY A 499 -41.85 -52.64 -14.40
C GLY A 499 -40.99 -53.29 -13.32
N TRP A 500 -41.44 -53.20 -12.07
CA TRP A 500 -40.92 -53.95 -10.92
C TRP A 500 -41.17 -55.46 -11.06
N GLU A 501 -40.21 -56.31 -10.66
CA GLU A 501 -40.52 -57.59 -10.04
C GLU A 501 -39.49 -57.99 -8.98
N SER A 502 -39.99 -58.52 -7.87
CA SER A 502 -39.30 -58.71 -6.60
C SER A 502 -38.87 -60.17 -6.36
N ALA A 503 -37.71 -60.29 -5.70
CA ALA A 503 -37.34 -61.23 -4.65
C ALA A 503 -37.56 -62.76 -4.82
N SER A 504 -36.46 -63.52 -4.70
CA SER A 504 -36.49 -64.82 -4.03
C SER A 504 -35.20 -65.07 -3.24
N LEU A 505 -35.41 -65.34 -1.94
CA LEU A 505 -34.46 -65.59 -0.86
C LEU A 505 -33.71 -66.93 -1.00
N SER A 506 -32.47 -66.95 -0.52
CA SER A 506 -31.84 -68.13 0.09
C SER A 506 -30.91 -67.67 1.22
N GLU A 507 -31.29 -67.98 2.46
CA GLU A 507 -30.47 -67.83 3.67
C GLU A 507 -29.45 -68.99 3.75
N GLU A 508 -28.20 -68.71 4.13
CA GLU A 508 -27.55 -69.25 5.35
C GLU A 508 -26.04 -68.90 5.44
N GLU A 509 -25.70 -68.36 6.62
CA GLU A 509 -24.45 -68.48 7.43
C GLU A 509 -23.14 -67.72 7.11
N ASP A 510 -22.94 -66.64 7.91
CA ASP A 510 -21.78 -66.26 8.73
C ASP A 510 -20.33 -66.25 8.16
N ASN A 511 -19.75 -65.05 8.01
CA ASN A 511 -18.75 -64.47 8.95
C ASN A 511 -18.07 -63.20 8.41
N GLU A 512 -18.36 -62.07 9.08
CA GLU A 512 -17.45 -61.01 9.56
C GLU A 512 -16.19 -60.62 8.73
N ASP A 513 -16.29 -59.53 7.93
CA ASP A 513 -15.33 -58.41 7.98
C ASP A 513 -15.88 -57.16 7.26
N GLY A 514 -16.07 -56.06 8.00
CA GLY A 514 -16.65 -54.82 7.48
C GLY A 514 -15.65 -54.01 6.65
N GLU A 515 -15.64 -54.24 5.33
CA GLU A 515 -14.97 -53.37 4.36
C GLU A 515 -15.81 -52.11 4.10
N TRP A 516 -15.31 -50.96 4.54
CA TRP A 516 -15.93 -49.66 4.26
C TRP A 516 -15.81 -49.35 2.77
N ILE A 517 -16.93 -49.47 2.05
CA ILE A 517 -17.06 -49.02 0.67
C ILE A 517 -16.92 -47.49 0.64
N ASP A 518 -15.84 -47.00 0.04
CA ASP A 518 -15.61 -45.57 -0.20
C ASP A 518 -16.59 -45.13 -1.31
N VAL A 519 -17.68 -44.48 -0.92
CA VAL A 519 -18.69 -43.96 -1.85
C VAL A 519 -18.10 -42.77 -2.60
N HIS A 520 -17.38 -43.05 -3.68
CA HIS A 520 -16.88 -42.06 -4.62
C HIS A 520 -18.06 -41.46 -5.42
N HIS A 521 -18.20 -40.13 -5.39
CA HIS A 521 -19.13 -39.42 -6.27
C HIS A 521 -18.69 -39.56 -7.74
N SER A 522 -19.53 -40.21 -8.56
CA SER A 522 -19.30 -40.52 -9.98
C SER A 522 -18.89 -39.33 -10.86
N SER A 523 -19.25 -38.09 -10.50
CA SER A 523 -18.90 -36.89 -11.27
C SER A 523 -17.41 -36.49 -11.22
N ASP A 524 -16.62 -36.99 -10.25
CA ASP A 524 -15.21 -36.59 -10.07
C ASP A 524 -14.24 -37.50 -10.87
N GLU A 525 -14.67 -38.70 -11.27
CA GLU A 525 -13.88 -39.64 -12.09
C GLU A 525 -13.83 -39.24 -13.56
N GLU A 526 -14.97 -38.85 -14.15
CA GLU A 526 -15.01 -38.38 -15.55
C GLU A 526 -14.14 -37.14 -15.74
N GLN A 527 -14.14 -36.22 -14.77
CA GLN A 527 -13.36 -34.99 -14.81
C GLN A 527 -11.84 -35.24 -14.69
N GLN A 528 -11.43 -36.25 -13.94
CA GLN A 528 -10.03 -36.67 -13.87
C GLN A 528 -9.56 -37.29 -15.19
N GLN A 529 -10.42 -38.10 -15.83
CA GLN A 529 -10.12 -38.69 -17.13
C GLN A 529 -10.02 -37.64 -18.24
N VAL A 530 -10.91 -36.64 -18.27
CA VAL A 530 -10.84 -35.52 -19.23
C VAL A 530 -9.56 -34.70 -18.99
N ALA A 531 -9.23 -34.38 -17.75
CA ALA A 531 -8.00 -33.66 -17.43
C ALA A 531 -6.72 -34.44 -17.77
N GLU A 532 -6.72 -35.77 -17.67
CA GLU A 532 -5.61 -36.62 -18.12
C GLU A 532 -5.51 -36.72 -19.65
N LYS A 533 -6.64 -36.85 -20.36
CA LYS A 533 -6.68 -36.79 -21.84
C LYS A 533 -6.21 -35.44 -22.37
N VAL A 534 -6.57 -34.34 -21.69
CA VAL A 534 -6.07 -33.00 -22.04
C VAL A 534 -4.56 -32.89 -21.81
N LYS A 535 -4.01 -33.50 -20.75
CA LYS A 535 -2.56 -33.52 -20.47
C LYS A 535 -1.73 -34.34 -21.45
N THR A 536 -2.32 -35.27 -22.19
CA THR A 536 -1.60 -36.07 -23.20
C THR A 536 -1.64 -35.44 -24.60
N MET A 537 -2.53 -34.48 -24.86
CA MET A 537 -2.64 -33.79 -26.15
C MET A 537 -1.49 -32.77 -26.38
N PRO A 538 -1.03 -32.60 -27.64
CA PRO A 538 -0.10 -31.54 -28.02
C PRO A 538 -0.65 -30.14 -27.73
N MET A 539 0.26 -29.19 -27.50
CA MET A 539 -0.05 -27.80 -27.12
C MET A 539 -0.96 -27.07 -28.13
N GLU A 540 -0.76 -27.33 -29.42
CA GLU A 540 -1.55 -26.71 -30.49
C GLU A 540 -3.00 -27.21 -30.50
N GLU A 541 -3.21 -28.51 -30.27
CA GLU A 541 -4.55 -29.10 -30.17
C GLU A 541 -5.31 -28.60 -28.94
N ARG A 542 -4.63 -28.36 -27.81
CA ARG A 542 -5.26 -27.76 -26.62
C ARG A 542 -5.74 -26.34 -26.89
N LYS A 543 -4.93 -25.53 -27.57
CA LYS A 543 -5.29 -24.16 -27.96
C LYS A 543 -6.46 -24.15 -28.94
N ALA A 544 -6.45 -25.04 -29.93
CA ALA A 544 -7.54 -25.19 -30.89
C ALA A 544 -8.85 -25.61 -30.21
N LYS A 545 -8.80 -26.55 -29.26
CA LYS A 545 -9.97 -26.94 -28.45
C LYS A 545 -10.47 -25.80 -27.57
N ALA A 546 -9.59 -25.07 -26.89
CA ALA A 546 -9.98 -23.92 -26.09
C ALA A 546 -10.62 -22.81 -26.94
N ALA A 547 -10.11 -22.56 -28.15
CA ALA A 547 -10.69 -21.61 -29.10
C ALA A 547 -12.05 -22.07 -29.63
N ALA A 548 -12.19 -23.35 -29.97
CA ALA A 548 -13.47 -23.93 -30.39
C ALA A 548 -14.52 -23.79 -29.28
N VAL A 549 -14.20 -24.17 -28.03
CA VAL A 549 -15.13 -24.04 -26.89
C VAL A 549 -15.49 -22.58 -26.62
N SER A 550 -14.52 -21.67 -26.70
CA SER A 550 -14.74 -20.24 -26.42
C SER A 550 -15.60 -19.57 -27.50
N THR A 551 -15.60 -20.09 -28.73
CA THR A 551 -16.37 -19.55 -29.85
C THR A 551 -17.73 -20.23 -30.03
N SER A 552 -17.85 -21.52 -29.67
CA SER A 552 -19.06 -22.31 -29.90
C SER A 552 -20.05 -22.30 -28.73
N ARG A 553 -19.60 -22.06 -27.49
CA ARG A 553 -20.41 -22.23 -26.27
C ARG A 553 -20.48 -20.97 -25.42
N LEU A 554 -21.69 -20.66 -24.93
CA LEU A 554 -21.89 -19.70 -23.84
C LEU A 554 -21.53 -20.36 -22.51
N LEU A 555 -20.49 -19.86 -21.83
CA LEU A 555 -20.02 -20.43 -20.58
C LEU A 555 -20.92 -20.04 -19.40
N THR A 556 -21.30 -21.05 -18.60
CA THR A 556 -22.03 -20.86 -17.34
C THR A 556 -21.09 -20.59 -16.17
N GLN A 557 -21.62 -20.13 -15.04
CA GLN A 557 -20.83 -19.90 -13.82
C GLN A 557 -20.13 -21.18 -13.32
N GLU A 558 -20.73 -22.35 -13.55
CA GLU A 558 -20.12 -23.65 -13.21
C GLU A 558 -18.93 -23.98 -14.12
N ASP A 559 -19.02 -23.63 -15.40
CA ASP A 559 -17.93 -23.81 -16.36
C ASP A 559 -16.72 -22.92 -15.99
N PHE A 560 -16.96 -21.68 -15.57
CA PHE A 560 -15.90 -20.81 -15.03
C PHE A 560 -15.29 -21.36 -13.74
N LYS A 561 -16.09 -22.00 -12.86
CA LYS A 561 -15.57 -22.69 -11.66
C LYS A 561 -14.67 -23.87 -12.05
N LYS A 562 -15.04 -24.65 -13.07
CA LYS A 562 -14.22 -25.76 -13.61
C LYS A 562 -12.91 -25.27 -14.22
N ILE A 563 -12.95 -24.22 -15.05
CA ILE A 563 -11.76 -23.58 -15.63
C ILE A 563 -10.81 -23.09 -14.53
N ARG A 564 -11.32 -22.41 -13.50
CA ARG A 564 -10.51 -21.94 -12.37
C ARG A 564 -9.86 -23.12 -11.61
N LEU A 565 -10.60 -24.20 -11.37
CA LEU A 565 -10.07 -25.40 -10.71
C LEU A 565 -8.97 -26.09 -11.54
N ALA A 566 -9.13 -26.16 -12.86
CA ALA A 566 -8.11 -26.68 -13.76
C ALA A 566 -6.84 -25.83 -13.73
N GLN A 567 -6.96 -24.51 -13.86
CA GLN A 567 -5.85 -23.58 -13.74
C GLN A 567 -5.15 -23.66 -12.38
N LEU A 568 -5.92 -23.74 -11.29
CA LEU A 568 -5.39 -23.96 -9.92
C LEU A 568 -4.59 -25.26 -9.83
N SER A 569 -5.10 -26.34 -10.45
CA SER A 569 -4.43 -27.64 -10.44
C SER A 569 -3.11 -27.61 -11.25
N LYS A 570 -3.08 -26.87 -12.37
CA LYS A 570 -1.89 -26.63 -13.21
C LYS A 570 -0.82 -25.88 -12.43
N GLU A 571 -1.22 -24.84 -11.69
CA GLU A 571 -0.34 -24.06 -10.78
C GLU A 571 0.14 -24.86 -9.55
N LEU A 572 -0.61 -25.89 -9.11
CA LEU A 572 -0.23 -26.73 -7.97
C LEU A 572 0.76 -27.84 -8.34
N ASN A 573 0.58 -28.43 -9.53
CA ASN A 573 1.42 -29.51 -10.05
C ASN A 573 2.75 -29.00 -10.60
N SER A 574 2.86 -27.69 -10.86
CA SER A 574 4.06 -27.04 -11.38
C SER A 574 5.20 -26.87 -10.36
N ALA A 575 4.95 -27.12 -9.07
CA ALA A 575 5.97 -26.96 -8.02
C ALA A 575 6.82 -28.24 -7.82
N PRO A 576 8.17 -28.13 -7.68
CA PRO A 576 9.07 -29.28 -7.70
C PRO A 576 8.80 -30.32 -6.59
N GLY A 577 8.82 -31.58 -6.99
CA GLY A 577 8.76 -32.75 -6.12
C GLY A 577 9.95 -32.86 -5.15
N LYS A 578 9.74 -33.62 -4.07
CA LYS A 578 10.56 -33.72 -2.85
C LYS A 578 12.09 -33.85 -2.97
N ALA A 579 12.63 -34.31 -4.10
CA ALA A 579 14.06 -34.64 -4.21
C ALA A 579 15.00 -33.43 -4.10
N ALA A 580 14.55 -32.21 -4.46
CA ALA A 580 15.38 -31.01 -4.44
C ALA A 580 15.43 -30.27 -3.08
N LYS A 581 14.59 -30.65 -2.11
CA LYS A 581 14.38 -29.87 -0.87
C LYS A 581 15.47 -29.98 0.19
N ARG A 582 16.47 -30.85 0.04
CA ARG A 582 17.57 -30.94 1.03
C ARG A 582 18.68 -29.89 0.82
N LYS A 583 18.64 -29.08 -0.24
CA LYS A 583 19.61 -27.97 -0.47
C LYS A 583 18.98 -26.59 -0.70
N TYR A 584 17.66 -26.52 -0.88
CA TYR A 584 16.95 -25.24 -0.85
C TYR A 584 16.74 -24.86 0.61
N ILE A 585 17.50 -23.88 1.08
CA ILE A 585 17.15 -23.12 2.28
C ILE A 585 15.73 -22.63 2.02
N GLU A 586 14.79 -22.93 2.91
CA GLU A 586 13.47 -22.29 2.94
C GLU A 586 13.74 -20.79 2.85
N ILE A 587 13.55 -20.24 1.65
CA ILE A 587 13.40 -18.82 1.47
C ILE A 587 12.12 -18.54 2.24
N ASP A 588 12.17 -17.53 3.11
CA ASP A 588 11.00 -17.01 3.79
C ASP A 588 10.10 -16.43 2.68
N ASP A 589 9.35 -17.30 2.01
CA ASP A 589 8.44 -16.95 0.91
C ASP A 589 7.24 -16.14 1.45
N GLU A 590 7.21 -15.79 2.74
CA GLU A 590 6.24 -14.85 3.32
C GLU A 590 6.41 -13.44 2.74
N ASP A 591 7.62 -13.03 2.34
CA ASP A 591 7.88 -11.70 1.78
C ASP A 591 7.51 -11.60 0.28
N GLU A 592 7.39 -12.73 -0.45
CA GLU A 592 6.82 -12.75 -1.81
C GLU A 592 5.27 -12.69 -1.80
N GLU A 593 4.63 -12.69 -0.62
CA GLU A 593 3.16 -12.67 -0.45
C GLU A 593 2.56 -11.26 -0.48
N GLU A 594 3.37 -10.20 -0.42
CA GLU A 594 2.97 -8.86 -0.83
C GLU A 594 2.86 -8.86 -2.36
N GLY A 595 1.63 -8.72 -2.88
CA GLY A 595 1.45 -8.57 -4.32
C GLY A 595 2.34 -7.43 -4.81
N ARG A 596 2.93 -7.58 -6.00
CA ARG A 596 3.64 -6.48 -6.67
C ARG A 596 2.69 -5.29 -6.70
N GLY A 597 2.89 -4.33 -5.80
CA GLY A 597 2.14 -3.08 -5.84
C GLY A 597 2.39 -2.43 -7.19
N GLU A 598 1.49 -1.56 -7.61
CA GLU A 598 1.65 -0.74 -8.82
C GLU A 598 3.03 -0.06 -8.88
N LEU A 599 3.60 0.27 -7.70
CA LEU A 599 4.94 0.84 -7.54
C LEU A 599 5.91 -0.13 -6.84
N LEU A 600 7.16 -0.15 -7.30
CA LEU A 600 8.25 -0.85 -6.61
C LEU A 600 8.60 -0.21 -5.27
N SER A 601 8.97 -1.04 -4.29
CA SER A 601 9.49 -0.59 -3.01
C SER A 601 11.02 -0.60 -2.99
N LEU A 602 11.63 0.28 -2.19
CA LEU A 602 13.08 0.23 -1.95
C LEU A 602 13.55 -1.10 -1.37
N ARG A 603 12.66 -1.79 -0.66
CA ARG A 603 12.93 -3.11 -0.09
C ARG A 603 13.27 -4.14 -1.17
N ASP A 604 12.64 -4.07 -2.33
CA ASP A 604 12.84 -5.03 -3.43
C ASP A 604 14.28 -4.99 -3.97
N ILE A 605 14.95 -3.84 -3.83
CA ILE A 605 16.32 -3.61 -4.29
C ILE A 605 17.33 -3.83 -3.16
N GLU A 606 17.06 -3.30 -1.97
CA GLU A 606 17.96 -3.38 -0.82
C GLU A 606 17.90 -4.72 -0.07
N HIS A 607 16.99 -5.64 -0.45
CA HIS A 607 16.79 -6.89 0.27
C HIS A 607 18.07 -7.73 0.37
N LEU A 608 18.60 -7.84 1.59
CA LEU A 608 19.72 -8.71 1.94
C LEU A 608 19.19 -10.00 2.59
N HIS A 609 19.24 -11.12 1.86
CA HIS A 609 18.78 -12.44 2.36
C HIS A 609 19.48 -12.93 3.63
N LYS A 610 20.72 -12.50 3.89
CA LYS A 610 21.45 -12.75 5.12
C LYS A 610 21.63 -11.41 5.82
N LYS A 611 20.94 -11.25 6.95
CA LYS A 611 21.11 -10.11 7.85
C LYS A 611 22.59 -9.94 8.22
N PRO A 612 23.16 -8.72 8.08
CA PRO A 612 24.49 -8.41 8.58
C PRO A 612 24.63 -8.75 10.06
N LYS A 613 25.85 -9.00 10.53
CA LYS A 613 26.09 -9.18 11.96
C LYS A 613 25.79 -7.86 12.67
N SER A 614 24.77 -7.84 13.52
CA SER A 614 24.39 -6.66 14.32
C SER A 614 25.53 -6.22 15.24
N ASP A 615 25.81 -4.92 15.27
CA ASP A 615 26.73 -4.29 16.22
C ASP A 615 26.37 -4.57 17.69
N LYS A 616 27.35 -4.40 18.58
CA LYS A 616 27.14 -4.62 20.02
C LYS A 616 26.02 -3.73 20.57
N GLU A 617 25.92 -2.49 20.08
CA GLU A 617 24.88 -1.53 20.48
C GLU A 617 23.49 -1.93 20.01
N THR A 618 23.32 -2.32 18.75
CA THR A 618 22.03 -2.79 18.22
C THR A 618 21.59 -4.10 18.85
N ARG A 619 22.54 -4.99 19.21
CA ARG A 619 22.27 -6.18 20.03
C ARG A 619 21.80 -5.81 21.43
N LEU A 620 22.44 -4.84 22.08
CA LEU A 620 22.04 -4.35 23.40
C LEU A 620 20.68 -3.67 23.37
N ALA A 621 20.39 -2.89 22.33
CA ALA A 621 19.10 -2.22 22.11
C ALA A 621 17.98 -3.24 21.85
N THR A 622 18.19 -4.22 20.96
CA THR A 622 17.24 -5.32 20.72
C THR A 622 17.02 -6.15 21.99
N ALA A 623 18.10 -6.41 22.74
CA ALA A 623 18.00 -7.10 24.02
C ALA A 623 17.30 -6.26 25.09
N LYS A 624 17.42 -4.93 25.08
CA LYS A 624 16.69 -4.01 25.98
C LYS A 624 15.22 -3.89 25.58
N ALA A 625 14.91 -3.78 24.30
CA ALA A 625 13.55 -3.77 23.76
C ALA A 625 12.82 -5.10 24.04
N GLY A 626 13.49 -6.24 23.88
CA GLY A 626 12.95 -7.54 24.29
C GLY A 626 12.89 -7.76 25.81
N LYS A 627 13.36 -6.80 26.62
CA LYS A 627 13.34 -6.84 28.09
C LYS A 627 12.28 -5.93 28.72
N THR A 628 11.59 -5.07 27.97
CA THR A 628 10.64 -4.10 28.55
C THR A 628 9.34 -4.73 29.05
N ASP A 629 8.88 -5.82 28.42
CA ASP A 629 7.56 -6.42 28.73
C ASP A 629 7.59 -7.56 29.75
N ARG A 630 8.74 -7.87 30.35
CA ARG A 630 8.88 -8.98 31.32
C ARG A 630 9.28 -8.47 32.70
N LYS A 631 8.27 -8.13 33.51
CA LYS A 631 8.41 -7.46 34.81
C LYS A 631 9.00 -8.30 35.96
N GLU A 632 9.10 -9.63 35.87
CA GLU A 632 9.66 -10.42 36.99
C GLU A 632 10.46 -11.64 36.52
N PHE A 633 11.77 -11.63 36.78
CA PHE A 633 12.64 -12.81 36.65
C PHE A 633 13.52 -12.99 37.87
N VAL A 634 12.94 -13.46 38.95
CA VAL A 634 13.61 -14.46 39.77
C VAL A 634 12.85 -15.75 39.54
N LYS A 635 13.51 -16.76 38.96
CA LYS A 635 12.97 -18.12 38.94
C LYS A 635 12.66 -18.46 40.40
N LYS A 636 11.37 -18.50 40.81
CA LYS A 636 10.98 -18.82 42.19
C LYS A 636 11.73 -20.11 42.57
N LYS A 637 12.73 -19.97 43.44
CA LYS A 637 13.47 -21.13 43.95
C LYS A 637 12.44 -21.90 44.74
N THR A 638 12.08 -23.09 44.28
CA THR A 638 11.13 -24.01 44.92
C THR A 638 11.66 -24.61 46.23
N ARG A 639 12.61 -23.94 46.90
CA ARG A 639 13.16 -24.38 48.17
C ARG A 639 12.51 -23.58 49.28
N ILE A 640 11.73 -24.29 50.09
CA ILE A 640 11.00 -23.73 51.24
C ILE A 640 11.96 -23.23 52.32
N ASN A 641 13.20 -23.76 52.37
CA ASN A 641 14.19 -23.40 53.39
C ASN A 641 15.50 -22.82 52.79
N PRO A 642 15.92 -21.60 53.17
CA PRO A 642 17.10 -20.93 52.61
C PRO A 642 18.44 -21.66 52.79
N PHE A 643 18.57 -22.53 53.81
CA PHE A 643 19.82 -23.23 54.15
C PHE A 643 19.89 -24.70 53.67
N ALA A 644 18.96 -25.14 52.81
CA ALA A 644 18.96 -26.51 52.31
C ALA A 644 20.13 -26.80 51.35
N SER A 645 20.88 -27.88 51.62
CA SER A 645 22.01 -28.31 50.80
C SER A 645 21.56 -28.65 49.36
N SER A 646 22.42 -28.34 48.38
CA SER A 646 22.13 -28.64 46.97
C SER A 646 22.33 -30.13 46.68
N SER A 647 21.44 -30.70 45.86
CA SER A 647 21.59 -32.09 45.43
C SER A 647 22.87 -32.26 44.60
N ASN A 648 23.48 -33.44 44.63
CA ASN A 648 24.66 -33.74 43.78
C ASN A 648 24.37 -33.51 42.28
N LYS A 649 23.11 -33.66 41.86
CA LYS A 649 22.64 -33.41 40.49
C LYS A 649 22.64 -31.92 40.12
N GLU A 650 22.39 -31.02 41.07
CA GLU A 650 22.54 -29.57 40.87
C GLU A 650 23.98 -29.13 40.98
N LYS A 651 24.75 -29.67 41.94
CA LYS A 651 26.19 -29.41 42.05
C LYS A 651 26.90 -29.77 40.75
N GLN A 652 26.50 -30.86 40.09
CA GLN A 652 27.04 -31.28 38.79
C GLN A 652 26.70 -30.32 37.64
N LYS A 653 25.57 -29.60 37.69
CA LYS A 653 25.22 -28.59 36.68
C LYS A 653 26.05 -27.32 36.82
N ASN A 654 26.47 -26.97 38.03
CA ASN A 654 27.29 -25.80 38.31
C ASN A 654 28.81 -26.09 38.27
N LYS A 655 29.24 -27.30 37.89
CA LYS A 655 30.66 -27.60 37.73
C LYS A 655 31.21 -26.89 36.49
N ASN A 656 32.40 -26.30 36.65
CA ASN A 656 33.09 -25.61 35.56
C ASN A 656 33.26 -26.52 34.32
N PHE A 657 33.07 -25.96 33.13
CA PHE A 657 33.02 -26.70 31.87
C PHE A 657 34.32 -27.48 31.59
N MET A 658 35.48 -26.90 31.92
CA MET A 658 36.79 -27.55 31.80
C MET A 658 36.86 -28.85 32.60
N MET A 659 36.21 -28.93 33.77
CA MET A 659 36.16 -30.16 34.58
C MET A 659 35.13 -31.18 34.07
N MET A 660 34.04 -30.70 33.46
CA MET A 660 32.98 -31.57 32.94
C MET A 660 33.33 -32.20 31.59
N ARG A 661 34.13 -31.53 30.75
CA ARG A 661 34.51 -32.00 29.41
C ARG A 661 35.25 -33.34 29.43
N TYR A 662 36.05 -33.59 30.47
CA TYR A 662 36.79 -34.85 30.62
C TYR A 662 36.01 -35.94 31.36
N SER A 663 34.83 -35.61 31.91
CA SER A 663 33.96 -36.60 32.57
C SER A 663 33.53 -37.67 31.57
N HIS A 664 33.74 -38.94 31.94
CA HIS A 664 33.39 -40.09 31.13
C HIS A 664 31.91 -40.05 30.69
N SER A 665 31.02 -39.64 31.60
CA SER A 665 29.57 -39.49 31.34
C SER A 665 29.20 -38.48 30.25
N VAL A 666 30.05 -37.47 30.01
CA VAL A 666 29.82 -36.45 28.97
C VAL A 666 30.41 -36.91 27.65
N ARG A 667 31.58 -37.58 27.66
CA ARG A 667 32.20 -38.16 26.46
C ARG A 667 31.41 -39.33 25.87
N THR A 668 30.72 -40.13 26.69
CA THR A 668 30.01 -41.34 26.23
C THR A 668 28.53 -41.14 25.94
N LYS A 669 27.97 -39.94 26.14
CA LYS A 669 26.53 -39.65 25.90
C LYS A 669 26.05 -39.99 24.49
N ASN A 670 26.93 -39.94 23.48
CA ASN A 670 26.60 -40.29 22.11
C ASN A 670 26.82 -41.78 21.76
N LYS A 671 27.25 -42.62 22.71
CA LYS A 671 27.60 -44.04 22.47
C LYS A 671 26.81 -45.03 23.33
N ARG A 672 25.59 -44.68 23.79
CA ARG A 672 24.74 -45.69 24.45
C ARG A 672 24.26 -46.72 23.45
N SER A 673 24.51 -48.00 23.74
CA SER A 673 24.04 -49.11 22.91
C SER A 673 22.50 -49.14 22.89
N PHE A 674 21.91 -49.75 21.87
CA PHE A 674 20.46 -49.88 21.78
C PHE A 674 19.87 -50.64 22.99
N ARG A 675 20.58 -51.66 23.47
CA ARG A 675 20.23 -52.44 24.67
C ARG A 675 20.22 -51.59 25.94
N GLU A 676 21.19 -50.68 26.12
CA GLU A 676 21.21 -49.75 27.25
C GLU A 676 20.06 -48.73 27.19
N LYS A 677 19.69 -48.28 25.99
CA LYS A 677 18.54 -47.38 25.81
C LYS A 677 17.22 -48.09 26.16
N GLN A 678 17.08 -49.36 25.76
CA GLN A 678 15.90 -50.17 26.08
C GLN A 678 15.77 -50.44 27.58
N LEU A 679 16.87 -50.80 28.26
CA LEU A 679 16.89 -50.98 29.71
C LEU A 679 16.55 -49.69 30.46
N ALA A 680 17.16 -48.57 30.07
CA ALA A 680 16.88 -47.27 30.69
C ALA A 680 15.41 -46.83 30.48
N LEU A 681 14.81 -47.13 29.33
CA LEU A 681 13.40 -46.86 29.06
C LEU A 681 12.50 -47.75 29.93
N ARG A 682 12.80 -49.04 30.04
CA ARG A 682 12.06 -49.98 30.90
C ARG A 682 12.10 -49.53 32.36
N ASP A 683 13.27 -49.17 32.88
CA ASP A 683 13.43 -48.71 34.25
C ASP A 683 12.69 -47.38 34.50
N ALA A 684 12.71 -46.47 33.53
CA ALA A 684 11.97 -45.21 33.62
C ALA A 684 10.44 -45.44 33.66
N LEU A 685 9.93 -46.39 32.85
CA LEU A 685 8.51 -46.76 32.84
C LEU A 685 8.11 -47.46 34.15
N LEU A 686 8.94 -48.35 34.68
CA LEU A 686 8.71 -48.98 35.99
C LEU A 686 8.69 -47.95 37.13
N LYS A 687 9.57 -46.95 37.08
CA LYS A 687 9.61 -45.87 38.07
C LYS A 687 8.38 -44.98 38.00
N LYS A 688 7.88 -44.69 36.79
CA LYS A 688 6.60 -43.99 36.59
C LYS A 688 5.42 -44.81 37.12
N ARG A 689 5.39 -46.12 36.87
CA ARG A 689 4.34 -47.00 37.38
C ARG A 689 4.32 -47.04 38.91
N LYS A 690 5.48 -47.07 39.57
CA LYS A 690 5.61 -46.98 41.03
C LYS A 690 5.30 -45.61 41.66
N GLN A 691 5.11 -44.56 40.85
CA GLN A 691 4.67 -43.25 41.31
C GLN A 691 3.17 -43.01 41.07
N LEU A 692 2.54 -43.86 40.25
CA LEU A 692 1.11 -43.84 39.95
C LEU A 692 0.31 -44.84 40.79
N LEU A 693 0.99 -45.86 41.33
CA LEU A 693 0.62 -46.56 42.57
C LEU A 693 1.16 -45.74 43.75
#